data_AF-A0AB36X3Q6-F1
#
_entry.id   AF-A0AB36X3Q6-F1
#
_cell.length_a   1.000
_cell.length_b   1.000
_cell.length_c   1.000
_cell.angle_alpha   90.00
_cell.angle_beta   90.00
_cell.angle_gamma   90.00
#
_symmetry.space_group_name_H-M   'P 1'
#
loop_
_entity.id
_entity.type
_entity.pdbx_description
1 polymer ?
#
loop_
_entity_poly.entity_id
_entity_poly.type
_entity_poly.pdbx_seq_one_letter_code
_entity_poly.pdbx_strand_id
1 'polypeptide(L)'
;MKNLKEKIIEFLTAGPEVKTLQSESDESQWKFYSGIVYLTLRRVFHYLILIAVFGLFLLIGFGGGYALGIVRQQPIPTISELNQQINHAQNSATLYYAGNKKIATVRSDTVTKKASESELTPLVKNAVTATEDENFYIHKGVLPKSLVRAVLSELTGVGVQTGGSTLTQQLVKMQFLTSQTTWRRKVTEMFYAHKIEKHFSKEDILRSYLNAAPYGKNNRGENIVGIKTAAQGIFGKSISELNLPQAAFIAGLPQSPSIYTPYRLNGKIKKDLDLAMRRKDIVLFRMYRNGDISKKDYLAAKKYDLRADFLAPEKASKQKKQSGYLYNLVMNKSTSLLAEKLIEQDGLKVSDVKQDTNRYNQYLTSATELLHQKGYHIKTTIRQPLYQTMQRIVKQNKYGQDKTSRDFDSSTNKWVNTTEHVENGSVVIDNATGKVLAFSGGVDFKNSQINHAFDTYRSPGSSIKPYLVYGPAIEHKLISSQTALADFPTRFGNYIPTDYNSTVENRFISAQEALSKSYNLPAVNLYSKLVNDKNINLRQDMKKLGLNLSKSEFENLGLALGGTDYGFSVADNASAFSNFYNNGKRADPYYIEEIRDPSGRVIYKHKQNPQKVFSTGTSYIMQKMLHQVVTKGTASSLTGTLKFNYKNLIGKTGTSNDYRDIWFNGSTPGITISSWMGYDNFYGHSYNLDSNSSETNLNLWANIANALYEEDPSIFKLNDAPSPPSSVYKNRVLARTGTLPGTVSYDGDNIELSGKKTTALSLSPAPAATARFGIGGSTKDYNLFYDYLEGKNNDYGKVLIYTGKTISKKKNINSLFAVADGSTSEDAKNYYGKNHEVYRESNNNSSSSTNRNVGANDQQARSTGQGGNNNGSSSSTSTRRNRSSSTGESSSSAESSNSESNNAANDVNSNISSNEGSAANTNTSSETTEGSTATNNGPTAP
;
A
#
# COMPACT_ATOMS: atom_id res chain seq x y z
N MET A 1 -41.50 -6.10 -68.76
CA MET A 1 -42.34 -5.03 -68.19
C MET A 1 -43.80 -5.44 -67.94
N LYS A 2 -44.61 -5.91 -68.92
CA LYS A 2 -46.02 -6.33 -68.67
C LYS A 2 -46.22 -7.19 -67.40
N ASN A 3 -45.48 -8.30 -67.30
CA ASN A 3 -45.51 -9.23 -66.16
C ASN A 3 -45.23 -8.59 -64.78
N LEU A 4 -44.49 -7.47 -64.74
CA LEU A 4 -44.27 -6.70 -63.51
C LEU A 4 -45.47 -5.79 -63.19
N LYS A 5 -46.09 -5.18 -64.21
CA LYS A 5 -47.32 -4.38 -64.05
C LYS A 5 -48.48 -5.25 -63.54
N GLU A 6 -48.61 -6.46 -64.10
CA GLU A 6 -49.61 -7.46 -63.68
C GLU A 6 -49.42 -7.85 -62.20
N LYS A 7 -48.20 -8.25 -61.79
CA LYS A 7 -47.90 -8.61 -60.38
C LYS A 7 -48.05 -7.43 -59.40
N ILE A 8 -47.77 -6.20 -59.83
CA ILE A 8 -48.01 -5.00 -59.01
C ILE A 8 -49.52 -4.76 -58.84
N ILE A 9 -50.32 -4.90 -59.89
CA ILE A 9 -51.79 -4.80 -59.80
C ILE A 9 -52.34 -5.90 -58.87
N GLU A 10 -51.90 -7.14 -59.05
CA GLU A 10 -52.31 -8.29 -58.21
C GLU A 10 -52.00 -8.05 -56.72
N PHE A 11 -50.78 -7.59 -56.39
CA PHE A 11 -50.38 -7.23 -55.02
C PHE A 11 -51.20 -6.07 -54.40
N LEU A 12 -51.60 -5.09 -55.23
CA LEU A 12 -52.41 -3.96 -54.78
C LEU A 12 -53.89 -4.33 -54.61
N THR A 13 -54.42 -5.19 -55.48
CA THR A 13 -55.84 -5.59 -55.52
C THR A 13 -56.19 -6.78 -54.61
N ALA A 14 -55.20 -7.41 -53.96
CA ALA A 14 -55.40 -8.59 -53.10
C ALA A 14 -56.24 -8.38 -51.82
N GLY A 15 -56.82 -7.19 -51.61
CA GLY A 15 -57.74 -6.90 -50.50
C GLY A 15 -59.21 -6.93 -50.98
N PRO A 16 -60.17 -7.42 -50.16
CA PRO A 16 -61.57 -7.58 -50.59
C PRO A 16 -62.25 -6.25 -50.98
N GLU A 17 -61.79 -5.13 -50.43
CA GLU A 17 -62.33 -3.78 -50.68
C GLU A 17 -62.08 -3.25 -52.11
N VAL A 18 -61.19 -3.87 -52.91
CA VAL A 18 -60.73 -3.30 -54.19
C VAL A 18 -61.54 -3.79 -55.41
N LYS A 19 -62.46 -4.76 -55.23
CA LYS A 19 -63.16 -5.44 -56.35
C LYS A 19 -64.38 -4.70 -56.94
N THR A 20 -64.77 -3.53 -56.43
CA THR A 20 -66.11 -2.93 -56.68
C THR A 20 -66.13 -1.72 -57.62
N LEU A 21 -65.03 -1.35 -58.28
CA LEU A 21 -64.94 -0.14 -59.12
C LEU A 21 -64.44 -0.45 -60.53
N GLN A 22 -65.35 -0.56 -61.49
CA GLN A 22 -65.02 -0.74 -62.91
C GLN A 22 -66.05 -0.06 -63.85
N SER A 23 -65.89 1.24 -64.11
CA SER A 23 -66.38 1.90 -65.33
C SER A 23 -65.71 3.27 -65.59
N GLU A 24 -65.13 3.38 -66.78
CA GLU A 24 -65.04 4.52 -67.70
C GLU A 24 -65.17 5.97 -67.16
N SER A 25 -64.01 6.63 -66.97
CA SER A 25 -63.72 8.03 -67.35
C SER A 25 -62.30 8.42 -66.89
N ASP A 26 -61.67 9.44 -67.49
CA ASP A 26 -60.34 9.89 -67.03
C ASP A 26 -60.38 10.56 -65.65
N GLU A 27 -61.51 11.18 -65.27
CA GLU A 27 -61.71 11.69 -63.91
C GLU A 27 -61.79 10.55 -62.85
N SER A 28 -62.22 9.36 -63.28
CA SER A 28 -62.19 8.12 -62.48
C SER A 28 -60.75 7.62 -62.30
N GLN A 29 -59.88 7.70 -63.32
CA GLN A 29 -58.48 7.28 -63.22
C GLN A 29 -57.70 8.02 -62.13
N TRP A 30 -57.86 9.35 -61.99
CA TRP A 30 -57.14 10.09 -60.95
C TRP A 30 -57.59 9.70 -59.53
N LYS A 31 -58.89 9.44 -59.34
CA LYS A 31 -59.45 8.95 -58.06
C LYS A 31 -58.95 7.52 -57.75
N PHE A 32 -58.85 6.67 -58.76
CA PHE A 32 -58.27 5.32 -58.66
C PHE A 32 -56.78 5.35 -58.26
N TYR A 33 -55.94 6.10 -58.98
CA TYR A 33 -54.50 6.19 -58.69
C TYR A 33 -54.21 6.89 -57.35
N SER A 34 -54.91 7.97 -57.01
CA SER A 34 -54.75 8.63 -55.70
C SER A 34 -55.22 7.74 -54.54
N GLY A 35 -56.30 6.97 -54.72
CA GLY A 35 -56.74 5.95 -53.76
C GLY A 35 -55.69 4.86 -53.55
N ILE A 36 -55.08 4.34 -54.63
CA ILE A 36 -53.97 3.37 -54.56
C ILE A 36 -52.75 3.95 -53.85
N VAL A 37 -52.36 5.20 -54.14
CA VAL A 37 -51.24 5.88 -53.46
C VAL A 37 -51.54 6.07 -51.98
N TYR A 38 -52.74 6.52 -51.61
CA TYR A 38 -53.16 6.65 -50.21
C TYR A 38 -53.14 5.31 -49.47
N LEU A 39 -53.72 4.25 -50.05
CA LEU A 39 -53.71 2.90 -49.45
C LEU A 39 -52.28 2.35 -49.32
N THR A 40 -51.41 2.62 -50.28
CA THR A 40 -50.00 2.21 -50.25
C THR A 40 -49.23 2.96 -49.16
N LEU A 41 -49.34 4.29 -49.08
CA LEU A 41 -48.74 5.11 -48.02
C LEU A 41 -49.28 4.72 -46.64
N ARG A 42 -50.58 4.44 -46.52
CA ARG A 42 -51.21 3.93 -45.29
C ARG A 42 -50.61 2.58 -44.90
N ARG A 43 -50.48 1.61 -45.81
CA ARG A 43 -49.83 0.31 -45.54
C ARG A 43 -48.37 0.48 -45.13
N VAL A 44 -47.59 1.30 -45.84
CA VAL A 44 -46.19 1.62 -45.49
C VAL A 44 -46.09 2.21 -44.09
N PHE A 45 -46.98 3.16 -43.72
CA PHE A 45 -47.03 3.73 -42.37
C PHE A 45 -47.37 2.68 -41.30
N HIS A 46 -48.29 1.75 -41.57
CA HIS A 46 -48.61 0.65 -40.65
C HIS A 46 -47.42 -0.33 -40.51
N TYR A 47 -46.70 -0.64 -41.60
CA TYR A 47 -45.47 -1.44 -41.52
C TYR A 47 -44.35 -0.73 -40.76
N LEU A 48 -44.17 0.59 -40.94
CA LEU A 48 -43.21 1.37 -40.16
C LEU A 48 -43.54 1.37 -38.66
N ILE A 49 -44.82 1.49 -38.29
CA ILE A 49 -45.26 1.32 -36.89
C ILE A 49 -44.97 -0.10 -36.40
N LEU A 50 -45.30 -1.14 -37.18
CA LEU A 50 -45.12 -2.54 -36.79
C LEU A 50 -43.63 -2.89 -36.63
N ILE A 51 -42.76 -2.39 -37.51
CA ILE A 51 -41.29 -2.50 -37.42
C ILE A 51 -40.78 -1.73 -36.19
N ALA A 52 -41.29 -0.53 -35.90
CA ALA A 52 -40.89 0.24 -34.72
C ALA A 52 -41.32 -0.46 -33.40
N VAL A 53 -42.51 -1.06 -33.38
CA VAL A 53 -43.02 -1.86 -32.25
C VAL A 53 -42.22 -3.15 -32.08
N PHE A 54 -41.92 -3.88 -33.17
CA PHE A 54 -41.09 -5.07 -33.14
C PHE A 54 -39.64 -4.77 -32.71
N GLY A 55 -39.07 -3.67 -33.22
CA GLY A 55 -37.78 -3.15 -32.78
C GLY A 55 -37.77 -2.77 -31.31
N LEU A 56 -38.85 -2.15 -30.80
CA LEU A 56 -39.02 -1.86 -29.37
C LEU A 56 -39.10 -3.15 -28.54
N PHE A 57 -39.81 -4.18 -28.99
CA PHE A 57 -39.83 -5.49 -28.32
C PHE A 57 -38.45 -6.18 -28.32
N LEU A 58 -37.70 -6.13 -29.42
CA LEU A 58 -36.31 -6.61 -29.46
C LEU A 58 -35.39 -5.82 -28.53
N LEU A 59 -35.52 -4.49 -28.47
CA LEU A 59 -34.76 -3.63 -27.55
C LEU A 59 -35.08 -3.93 -26.09
N ILE A 60 -36.35 -4.18 -25.75
CA ILE A 60 -36.77 -4.60 -24.40
C ILE A 60 -36.26 -6.02 -24.10
N GLY A 61 -36.30 -6.94 -25.07
CA GLY A 61 -35.82 -8.31 -24.93
C GLY A 61 -34.31 -8.41 -24.73
N PHE A 62 -33.51 -7.84 -25.64
CA PHE A 62 -32.05 -7.81 -25.51
C PHE A 62 -31.59 -6.94 -24.34
N GLY A 63 -32.15 -5.74 -24.17
CA GLY A 63 -31.82 -4.86 -23.04
C GLY A 63 -32.18 -5.46 -21.68
N GLY A 64 -33.35 -6.10 -21.58
CA GLY A 64 -33.80 -6.81 -20.38
C GLY A 64 -33.00 -8.08 -20.09
N GLY A 65 -32.69 -8.88 -21.11
CA GLY A 65 -31.83 -10.07 -20.98
C GLY A 65 -30.41 -9.71 -20.56
N TYR A 66 -29.83 -8.66 -21.16
CA TYR A 66 -28.53 -8.12 -20.77
C TYR A 66 -28.55 -7.59 -19.33
N ALA A 67 -29.55 -6.78 -18.97
CA ALA A 67 -29.76 -6.27 -17.61
C ALA A 67 -29.87 -7.40 -16.56
N LEU A 68 -30.64 -8.46 -16.86
CA LEU A 68 -30.72 -9.67 -16.03
C LEU A 68 -29.37 -10.39 -15.92
N GLY A 69 -28.56 -10.37 -16.99
CA GLY A 69 -27.21 -10.93 -17.01
C GLY A 69 -26.28 -10.34 -15.95
N ILE A 70 -26.19 -9.01 -15.85
CA ILE A 70 -25.36 -8.35 -14.80
C ILE A 70 -25.96 -8.59 -13.42
N VAL A 71 -27.29 -8.46 -13.28
CA VAL A 71 -27.95 -8.57 -11.96
C VAL A 71 -27.82 -9.98 -11.38
N ARG A 72 -27.79 -11.03 -12.21
CA ARG A 72 -27.48 -12.41 -11.77
C ARG A 72 -26.04 -12.59 -11.29
N GLN A 73 -25.10 -11.72 -11.69
CA GLN A 73 -23.70 -11.75 -11.25
C GLN A 73 -23.44 -10.85 -10.03
N GLN A 74 -24.37 -9.95 -9.70
CA GLN A 74 -24.25 -9.06 -8.54
C GLN A 74 -24.85 -9.73 -7.29
N PRO A 75 -24.14 -9.76 -6.13
CA PRO A 75 -24.68 -10.33 -4.90
C PRO A 75 -25.83 -9.48 -4.35
N ILE A 76 -27.07 -9.89 -4.64
CA ILE A 76 -28.29 -9.16 -4.29
C ILE A 76 -28.48 -9.14 -2.75
N PRO A 77 -28.44 -7.97 -2.06
CA PRO A 77 -28.57 -7.90 -0.62
C PRO A 77 -29.90 -8.49 -0.12
N THR A 78 -29.86 -9.25 0.97
CA THR A 78 -31.02 -9.75 1.71
C THR A 78 -31.83 -8.61 2.33
N ILE A 79 -33.05 -8.91 2.79
CA ILE A 79 -33.89 -7.89 3.45
C ILE A 79 -33.33 -7.47 4.82
N SER A 80 -32.58 -8.36 5.49
CA SER A 80 -31.84 -8.02 6.70
C SER A 80 -30.70 -7.04 6.40
N GLU A 81 -29.90 -7.32 5.36
CA GLU A 81 -28.81 -6.44 4.91
C GLU A 81 -29.32 -5.05 4.47
N LEU A 82 -30.43 -4.99 3.73
CA LEU A 82 -31.09 -3.72 3.37
C LEU A 82 -31.58 -2.96 4.62
N ASN A 83 -32.18 -3.63 5.60
CA ASN A 83 -32.67 -3.01 6.83
C ASN A 83 -31.54 -2.43 7.69
N GLN A 84 -30.45 -3.20 7.83
CA GLN A 84 -29.26 -2.76 8.54
C GLN A 84 -28.66 -1.52 7.86
N GLN A 85 -28.49 -1.56 6.54
CA GLN A 85 -27.88 -0.47 5.80
C GLN A 85 -28.76 0.79 5.74
N ILE A 86 -30.07 0.67 5.54
CA ILE A 86 -31.00 1.82 5.52
C ILE A 86 -31.05 2.53 6.88
N ASN A 87 -31.21 1.78 7.97
CA ASN A 87 -31.38 2.39 9.30
C ASN A 87 -30.04 2.79 9.95
N HIS A 88 -28.95 2.04 9.73
CA HIS A 88 -27.67 2.25 10.43
C HIS A 88 -26.56 2.94 9.60
N ALA A 89 -26.67 3.10 8.27
CA ALA A 89 -25.66 3.85 7.50
C ALA A 89 -25.64 5.36 7.86
N GLN A 90 -24.67 6.08 7.27
CA GLN A 90 -24.15 7.37 7.74
C GLN A 90 -23.32 7.30 9.04
N ASN A 91 -22.62 6.17 9.22
CA ASN A 91 -21.44 6.05 10.08
C ASN A 91 -20.19 6.00 9.18
N SER A 92 -19.03 6.46 9.66
CA SER A 92 -17.75 6.17 9.00
C SER A 92 -17.34 4.70 9.16
N ALA A 93 -16.39 4.24 8.35
CA ALA A 93 -15.72 2.97 8.57
C ALA A 93 -15.02 2.91 9.95
N THR A 94 -14.91 1.72 10.52
CA THR A 94 -14.21 1.47 11.78
C THR A 94 -13.14 0.40 11.58
N LEU A 95 -11.95 0.70 12.09
CA LEU A 95 -10.73 -0.11 11.97
C LEU A 95 -10.55 -0.92 13.25
N TYR A 96 -10.22 -2.21 13.13
CA TYR A 96 -10.15 -3.15 14.25
C TYR A 96 -8.85 -3.98 14.25
N TYR A 97 -8.33 -4.23 15.44
CA TYR A 97 -7.29 -5.24 15.70
C TYR A 97 -7.84 -6.66 15.46
N ALA A 98 -6.96 -7.66 15.33
CA ALA A 98 -7.35 -9.06 15.11
C ALA A 98 -8.34 -9.62 16.15
N GLY A 99 -8.24 -9.15 17.40
CA GLY A 99 -9.16 -9.47 18.50
C GLY A 99 -10.45 -8.63 18.52
N ASN A 100 -10.91 -8.10 17.38
CA ASN A 100 -12.13 -7.29 17.22
C ASN A 100 -12.20 -5.99 18.08
N LYS A 101 -11.11 -5.59 18.75
CA LYS A 101 -11.03 -4.33 19.50
C LYS A 101 -10.74 -3.16 18.56
N LYS A 102 -11.43 -2.03 18.76
CA LYS A 102 -11.35 -0.86 17.88
C LYS A 102 -9.97 -0.19 17.94
N ILE A 103 -9.36 0.03 16.77
CA ILE A 103 -8.20 0.92 16.55
C ILE A 103 -8.69 2.37 16.44
N ALA A 104 -9.64 2.60 15.53
CA ALA A 104 -10.07 3.92 15.09
C ALA A 104 -11.46 3.88 14.43
N THR A 105 -12.13 5.03 14.35
CA THR A 105 -13.25 5.23 13.44
C THR A 105 -12.81 6.32 12.46
N VAL A 106 -12.84 6.03 11.16
CA VAL A 106 -12.39 6.94 10.10
C VAL A 106 -13.10 8.29 10.25
N ARG A 107 -12.39 9.39 10.00
CA ARG A 107 -13.00 10.72 10.13
C ARG A 107 -14.03 10.92 9.01
N SER A 108 -15.30 11.06 9.36
CA SER A 108 -16.33 11.48 8.40
C SER A 108 -16.04 12.90 7.89
N ASP A 109 -16.18 13.11 6.59
CA ASP A 109 -16.12 14.45 5.97
C ASP A 109 -17.48 15.18 6.01
N THR A 110 -18.50 14.54 6.61
CA THR A 110 -19.86 15.07 6.74
C THR A 110 -20.35 15.03 8.19
N VAL A 111 -20.96 16.12 8.65
CA VAL A 111 -21.69 16.19 9.92
C VAL A 111 -23.13 15.74 9.68
N THR A 112 -23.66 14.90 10.57
CA THR A 112 -25.05 14.41 10.49
C THR A 112 -25.66 14.18 11.87
N LYS A 113 -26.99 14.32 11.95
CA LYS A 113 -27.87 13.94 13.06
C LYS A 113 -29.13 13.37 12.43
N LYS A 114 -29.58 12.19 12.89
CA LYS A 114 -30.80 11.57 12.37
C LYS A 114 -32.05 12.19 13.01
N ALA A 115 -33.06 12.43 12.18
CA ALA A 115 -34.43 12.73 12.57
C ALA A 115 -35.20 11.44 12.84
N SER A 116 -36.00 11.41 13.91
CA SER A 116 -37.08 10.43 14.09
C SER A 116 -38.28 10.81 13.22
N GLU A 117 -39.20 9.86 12.98
CA GLU A 117 -40.42 10.13 12.20
C GLU A 117 -41.28 11.24 12.84
N SER A 118 -41.32 11.27 14.18
CA SER A 118 -42.00 12.31 14.97
C SER A 118 -41.46 13.73 14.78
N GLU A 119 -40.27 13.92 14.21
CA GLU A 119 -39.73 15.25 13.88
C GLU A 119 -40.06 15.71 12.45
N LEU A 120 -40.61 14.83 11.60
CA LEU A 120 -40.83 15.10 10.18
C LEU A 120 -42.23 15.68 9.92
N THR A 121 -42.33 17.01 9.93
CA THR A 121 -43.59 17.71 9.66
C THR A 121 -44.10 17.48 8.23
N PRO A 122 -45.44 17.47 8.00
CA PRO A 122 -46.02 17.39 6.66
C PRO A 122 -45.48 18.48 5.72
N LEU A 123 -45.30 19.71 6.23
CA LEU A 123 -44.68 20.81 5.49
C LEU A 123 -43.35 20.42 4.82
N VAL A 124 -42.49 19.72 5.55
CA VAL A 124 -41.17 19.29 5.08
C VAL A 124 -41.27 18.06 4.15
N LYS A 125 -42.12 17.10 4.48
CA LYS A 125 -42.35 15.90 3.65
C LYS A 125 -42.93 16.28 2.28
N ASN A 126 -43.89 17.21 2.23
CA ASN A 126 -44.50 17.71 1.00
C ASN A 126 -43.52 18.59 0.21
N ALA A 127 -42.77 19.50 0.85
CA ALA A 127 -41.79 20.34 0.16
C ALA A 127 -40.71 19.53 -0.59
N VAL A 128 -40.25 18.42 0.00
CA VAL A 128 -39.26 17.52 -0.63
C VAL A 128 -39.89 16.64 -1.71
N THR A 129 -41.03 15.99 -1.45
CA THR A 129 -41.68 15.13 -2.45
C THR A 129 -42.16 15.92 -3.67
N ALA A 130 -42.82 17.07 -3.49
CA ALA A 130 -43.21 17.96 -4.59
C ALA A 130 -42.02 18.42 -5.45
N THR A 131 -40.80 18.39 -4.92
CA THR A 131 -39.58 18.88 -5.58
C THR A 131 -38.74 17.78 -6.22
N GLU A 132 -38.42 16.72 -5.48
CA GLU A 132 -37.51 15.67 -5.95
C GLU A 132 -38.24 14.53 -6.66
N ASP A 133 -39.51 14.27 -6.32
CA ASP A 133 -40.28 13.16 -6.86
C ASP A 133 -41.80 13.35 -6.69
N GLU A 134 -42.41 14.12 -7.60
CA GLU A 134 -43.81 14.53 -7.52
C GLU A 134 -44.81 13.35 -7.53
N ASN A 135 -44.36 12.15 -7.91
CA ASN A 135 -45.16 10.91 -7.97
C ASN A 135 -44.71 9.89 -6.91
N PHE A 136 -43.96 10.31 -5.88
CA PHE A 136 -43.32 9.41 -4.92
C PHE A 136 -44.27 8.37 -4.31
N TYR A 137 -45.45 8.79 -3.87
CA TYR A 137 -46.44 7.90 -3.25
C TYR A 137 -47.14 6.95 -4.23
N ILE A 138 -47.02 7.18 -5.55
CA ILE A 138 -47.75 6.47 -6.61
C ILE A 138 -46.89 5.37 -7.26
N HIS A 139 -45.61 5.64 -7.51
CA HIS A 139 -44.74 4.69 -8.22
C HIS A 139 -44.16 3.59 -7.30
N LYS A 140 -43.63 2.51 -7.89
CA LYS A 140 -42.96 1.39 -7.17
C LYS A 140 -41.45 1.35 -7.47
N GLY A 141 -40.69 2.28 -6.86
CA GLY A 141 -39.24 2.40 -6.98
C GLY A 141 -38.69 3.04 -8.25
N VAL A 142 -39.24 2.75 -9.43
CA VAL A 142 -38.69 3.17 -10.72
C VAL A 142 -39.80 3.66 -11.65
N LEU A 143 -39.54 4.77 -12.36
CA LEU A 143 -40.40 5.28 -13.42
C LEU A 143 -40.09 4.56 -14.76
N PRO A 144 -41.05 3.89 -15.43
CA PRO A 144 -40.79 3.15 -16.67
C PRO A 144 -40.18 4.00 -17.79
N LYS A 145 -40.60 5.26 -17.90
CA LYS A 145 -40.04 6.28 -18.81
C LYS A 145 -38.53 6.49 -18.64
N SER A 146 -37.98 6.27 -17.44
CA SER A 146 -36.54 6.38 -17.16
C SER A 146 -35.75 5.11 -17.54
N LEU A 147 -36.39 3.94 -17.58
CA LEU A 147 -35.77 2.69 -18.05
C LEU A 147 -35.58 2.71 -19.57
N VAL A 148 -36.62 3.07 -20.33
CA VAL A 148 -36.56 3.15 -21.81
C VAL A 148 -35.52 4.18 -22.26
N ARG A 149 -35.47 5.36 -21.62
CA ARG A 149 -34.45 6.39 -21.89
C ARG A 149 -33.02 5.88 -21.66
N ALA A 150 -32.78 5.08 -20.62
CA ALA A 150 -31.45 4.56 -20.32
C ALA A 150 -30.94 3.62 -21.43
N VAL A 151 -31.81 2.76 -21.97
CA VAL A 151 -31.46 1.85 -23.09
C VAL A 151 -31.13 2.63 -24.36
N LEU A 152 -31.92 3.66 -24.72
CA LEU A 152 -31.62 4.49 -25.91
C LEU A 152 -30.34 5.33 -25.76
N SER A 153 -30.01 5.81 -24.57
CA SER A 153 -28.83 6.65 -24.34
C SER A 153 -27.52 5.88 -24.55
N GLU A 154 -27.47 4.59 -24.17
CA GLU A 154 -26.33 3.70 -24.40
C GLU A 154 -26.15 3.40 -25.90
N LEU A 155 -27.23 2.97 -26.58
CA LEU A 155 -27.20 2.56 -27.99
C LEU A 155 -26.88 3.70 -28.99
N THR A 156 -27.08 4.95 -28.58
CA THR A 156 -26.79 6.12 -29.40
C THR A 156 -25.49 6.83 -28.99
N GLY A 157 -24.90 6.48 -27.84
CA GLY A 157 -23.79 7.21 -27.23
C GLY A 157 -24.15 8.63 -26.74
N VAL A 158 -25.38 9.11 -26.96
CA VAL A 158 -25.81 10.47 -26.60
C VAL A 158 -26.22 10.50 -25.13
N GLY A 159 -25.28 10.93 -24.28
CA GLY A 159 -25.46 11.03 -22.82
C GLY A 159 -26.37 12.19 -22.39
N VAL A 160 -27.69 12.07 -22.53
CA VAL A 160 -28.67 13.11 -22.16
C VAL A 160 -28.91 13.15 -20.63
N GLN A 161 -27.93 13.70 -19.90
CA GLN A 161 -27.95 13.82 -18.43
C GLN A 161 -29.13 14.67 -17.93
N THR A 162 -30.23 14.01 -17.53
CA THR A 162 -31.48 14.67 -17.12
C THR A 162 -32.09 13.99 -15.89
N GLY A 163 -32.56 14.80 -14.93
CA GLY A 163 -32.94 14.37 -13.58
C GLY A 163 -34.27 13.62 -13.47
N GLY A 164 -34.34 12.39 -13.99
CA GLY A 164 -35.51 11.50 -13.91
C GLY A 164 -35.31 10.30 -12.97
N SER A 165 -34.65 10.49 -11.82
CA SER A 165 -34.41 9.41 -10.83
C SER A 165 -35.24 9.64 -9.57
N THR A 166 -35.93 8.61 -9.10
CA THR A 166 -36.86 8.67 -7.95
C THR A 166 -36.14 8.89 -6.62
N LEU A 167 -36.87 9.33 -5.57
CA LEU A 167 -36.34 9.42 -4.21
C LEU A 167 -35.73 8.09 -3.74
N THR A 168 -36.35 6.96 -4.08
CA THR A 168 -35.83 5.63 -3.77
C THR A 168 -34.53 5.31 -4.51
N GLN A 169 -34.41 5.68 -5.79
CA GLN A 169 -33.15 5.57 -6.55
C GLN A 169 -32.05 6.49 -5.99
N GLN A 170 -32.41 7.71 -5.58
CA GLN A 170 -31.46 8.62 -4.91
C GLN A 170 -30.98 8.03 -3.57
N LEU A 171 -31.88 7.49 -2.74
CA LEU A 171 -31.53 6.80 -1.49
C LEU A 171 -30.58 5.62 -1.74
N VAL A 172 -30.85 4.81 -2.78
CA VAL A 172 -29.98 3.70 -3.18
C VAL A 172 -28.59 4.20 -3.58
N LYS A 173 -28.51 5.21 -4.46
CA LYS A 173 -27.25 5.84 -4.85
C LYS A 173 -26.46 6.33 -3.62
N MET A 174 -27.14 6.94 -2.64
CA MET A 174 -26.49 7.55 -1.47
C MET A 174 -26.06 6.56 -0.39
N GLN A 175 -26.70 5.39 -0.27
CA GLN A 175 -26.42 4.45 0.83
C GLN A 175 -25.72 3.16 0.40
N PHE A 176 -25.86 2.71 -0.85
CA PHE A 176 -25.42 1.38 -1.30
C PHE A 176 -24.36 1.38 -2.39
N LEU A 177 -24.20 2.48 -3.14
CA LEU A 177 -23.42 2.53 -4.37
C LEU A 177 -22.39 3.67 -4.35
N THR A 178 -21.44 3.64 -5.28
CA THR A 178 -20.48 4.72 -5.50
C THR A 178 -21.11 5.96 -6.16
N SER A 179 -20.44 7.09 -6.01
CA SER A 179 -20.80 8.40 -6.57
C SER A 179 -20.77 8.43 -8.10
N GLN A 180 -19.77 7.78 -8.70
CA GLN A 180 -19.61 7.59 -10.14
C GLN A 180 -20.82 6.87 -10.78
N THR A 181 -21.07 7.09 -12.06
CA THR A 181 -22.25 6.56 -12.76
C THR A 181 -21.89 5.65 -13.93
N THR A 182 -21.53 4.39 -13.66
CA THR A 182 -21.48 3.35 -14.72
C THR A 182 -22.88 2.82 -15.03
N TRP A 183 -23.10 2.33 -16.25
CA TRP A 183 -24.39 1.79 -16.67
C TRP A 183 -24.78 0.54 -15.85
N ARG A 184 -23.81 -0.35 -15.58
CA ARG A 184 -23.97 -1.53 -14.69
C ARG A 184 -24.52 -1.12 -13.33
N ARG A 185 -23.88 -0.12 -12.71
CA ARG A 185 -24.28 0.45 -11.42
C ARG A 185 -25.67 1.12 -11.50
N LYS A 186 -26.08 1.72 -12.61
CA LYS A 186 -27.44 2.28 -12.81
C LYS A 186 -28.52 1.20 -12.96
N VAL A 187 -28.20 0.04 -13.55
CA VAL A 187 -29.10 -1.14 -13.51
C VAL A 187 -29.25 -1.63 -12.06
N THR A 188 -28.14 -1.82 -11.33
CA THR A 188 -28.18 -2.20 -9.90
C THR A 188 -29.01 -1.21 -9.07
N GLU A 189 -28.89 0.09 -9.34
CA GLU A 189 -29.68 1.15 -8.69
C GLU A 189 -31.20 0.97 -8.87
N MET A 190 -31.64 0.59 -10.08
CA MET A 190 -33.05 0.29 -10.37
C MET A 190 -33.55 -0.96 -9.63
N PHE A 191 -32.77 -2.05 -9.63
CA PHE A 191 -33.15 -3.31 -8.98
C PHE A 191 -33.19 -3.18 -7.45
N TYR A 192 -32.24 -2.47 -6.85
CA TYR A 192 -32.25 -2.20 -5.40
C TYR A 192 -33.42 -1.29 -5.02
N ALA A 193 -33.72 -0.25 -5.81
CA ALA A 193 -34.86 0.63 -5.54
C ALA A 193 -36.19 -0.13 -5.57
N HIS A 194 -36.40 -1.00 -6.56
CA HIS A 194 -37.56 -1.88 -6.61
C HIS A 194 -37.61 -2.88 -5.44
N LYS A 195 -36.47 -3.44 -5.02
CA LYS A 195 -36.42 -4.36 -3.88
C LYS A 195 -36.74 -3.67 -2.55
N ILE A 196 -36.29 -2.42 -2.35
CA ILE A 196 -36.63 -1.61 -1.16
C ILE A 196 -38.13 -1.31 -1.14
N GLU A 197 -38.71 -0.86 -2.26
CA GLU A 197 -40.14 -0.50 -2.36
C GLU A 197 -41.12 -1.68 -2.23
N LYS A 198 -40.61 -2.92 -2.17
CA LYS A 198 -41.41 -4.10 -1.82
C LYS A 198 -41.41 -4.42 -0.31
N HIS A 199 -40.48 -3.86 0.48
CA HIS A 199 -40.25 -4.26 1.88
C HIS A 199 -40.15 -3.11 2.89
N PHE A 200 -40.18 -1.85 2.45
CA PHE A 200 -40.14 -0.65 3.30
C PHE A 200 -41.34 0.24 3.01
N SER A 201 -41.86 0.95 4.02
CA SER A 201 -42.94 1.92 3.81
C SER A 201 -42.45 3.17 3.08
N LYS A 202 -43.38 3.94 2.49
CA LYS A 202 -43.06 5.24 1.87
C LYS A 202 -42.48 6.22 2.90
N GLU A 203 -42.99 6.23 4.12
CA GLU A 203 -42.46 7.05 5.21
C GLU A 203 -41.04 6.62 5.59
N ASP A 204 -40.76 5.32 5.70
CA ASP A 204 -39.39 4.82 5.98
C ASP A 204 -38.40 5.21 4.88
N ILE A 205 -38.80 5.11 3.62
CA ILE A 205 -37.98 5.50 2.47
C ILE A 205 -37.72 7.01 2.49
N LEU A 206 -38.76 7.82 2.74
CA LEU A 206 -38.66 9.28 2.80
C LEU A 206 -37.83 9.74 4.00
N ARG A 207 -38.09 9.23 5.21
CA ARG A 207 -37.28 9.45 6.42
C ARG A 207 -35.82 9.06 6.20
N SER A 208 -35.57 7.95 5.52
CA SER A 208 -34.20 7.50 5.24
C SER A 208 -33.51 8.35 4.18
N TYR A 209 -34.22 8.81 3.16
CA TYR A 209 -33.72 9.79 2.20
C TYR A 209 -33.40 11.13 2.89
N LEU A 210 -34.33 11.67 3.68
CA LEU A 210 -34.17 12.93 4.41
C LEU A 210 -33.01 12.88 5.41
N ASN A 211 -32.69 11.70 5.96
CA ASN A 211 -31.51 11.48 6.81
C ASN A 211 -30.22 11.18 6.03
N ALA A 212 -30.30 10.85 4.75
CA ALA A 212 -29.15 10.51 3.90
C ALA A 212 -28.76 11.61 2.88
N ALA A 213 -29.66 12.54 2.60
CA ALA A 213 -29.46 13.59 1.60
C ALA A 213 -28.38 14.59 2.03
N PRO A 214 -27.49 15.02 1.12
CA PRO A 214 -26.55 16.11 1.35
C PRO A 214 -27.25 17.47 1.23
N TYR A 215 -27.07 18.33 2.23
CA TYR A 215 -27.63 19.69 2.27
C TYR A 215 -26.55 20.78 2.10
N GLY A 216 -25.34 20.39 1.69
CA GLY A 216 -24.25 21.30 1.34
C GLY A 216 -23.40 21.65 2.56
N LYS A 217 -23.42 22.91 3.01
CA LYS A 217 -22.61 23.41 4.12
C LYS A 217 -23.43 24.15 5.18
N ASN A 218 -22.90 24.16 6.41
CA ASN A 218 -23.36 24.98 7.53
C ASN A 218 -22.53 26.26 7.72
N ASN A 219 -22.90 27.07 8.71
CA ASN A 219 -22.19 28.28 9.16
C ASN A 219 -20.73 28.06 9.63
N ARG A 220 -20.29 26.81 9.79
CA ARG A 220 -18.90 26.42 10.12
C ARG A 220 -18.08 26.00 8.89
N GLY A 221 -18.72 25.90 7.72
CA GLY A 221 -18.11 25.41 6.48
C GLY A 221 -18.01 23.88 6.39
N GLU A 222 -18.50 23.16 7.40
CA GLU A 222 -18.56 21.70 7.46
C GLU A 222 -19.59 21.19 6.43
N ASN A 223 -19.35 20.04 5.79
CA ASN A 223 -20.36 19.45 4.91
C ASN A 223 -21.47 18.83 5.75
N ILE A 224 -22.73 19.01 5.37
CA ILE A 224 -23.89 18.55 6.14
C ILE A 224 -24.74 17.52 5.39
N VAL A 225 -25.11 16.46 6.09
CA VAL A 225 -25.97 15.35 5.61
C VAL A 225 -27.10 15.15 6.63
N GLY A 226 -28.33 14.99 6.14
CA GLY A 226 -29.51 14.83 6.97
C GLY A 226 -30.22 16.14 7.31
N ILE A 227 -31.54 16.16 7.16
CA ILE A 227 -32.36 17.38 7.22
C ILE A 227 -32.35 18.07 8.59
N LYS A 228 -32.22 17.29 9.68
CA LYS A 228 -32.06 17.81 11.05
C LYS A 228 -30.79 18.65 11.20
N THR A 229 -29.72 18.25 10.53
CA THR A 229 -28.46 18.99 10.49
C THR A 229 -28.53 20.20 9.57
N ALA A 230 -29.37 20.17 8.52
CA ALA A 230 -29.65 21.34 7.69
C ALA A 230 -30.44 22.41 8.47
N ALA A 231 -31.53 22.04 9.13
CA ALA A 231 -32.33 22.96 9.96
C ALA A 231 -31.48 23.66 11.03
N GLN A 232 -30.68 22.87 11.77
CA GLN A 232 -29.82 23.38 12.84
C GLN A 232 -28.60 24.16 12.31
N GLY A 233 -27.97 23.68 11.23
CA GLY A 233 -26.72 24.26 10.69
C GLY A 233 -26.90 25.45 9.74
N ILE A 234 -28.14 25.74 9.31
CA ILE A 234 -28.46 26.88 8.44
C ILE A 234 -29.30 27.93 9.17
N PHE A 235 -30.30 27.51 9.95
CA PHE A 235 -31.26 28.41 10.61
C PHE A 235 -31.25 28.32 12.15
N GLY A 236 -30.42 27.46 12.76
CA GLY A 236 -30.40 27.23 14.21
C GLY A 236 -31.58 26.45 14.78
N LYS A 237 -32.52 26.00 13.93
CA LYS A 237 -33.84 25.49 14.30
C LYS A 237 -33.95 23.96 14.35
N SER A 238 -34.93 23.44 15.08
CA SER A 238 -35.49 22.10 14.85
C SER A 238 -36.31 22.04 13.55
N ILE A 239 -36.66 20.83 13.10
CA ILE A 239 -37.44 20.62 11.87
C ILE A 239 -38.87 21.17 12.02
N SER A 240 -39.44 21.08 13.22
CA SER A 240 -40.78 21.57 13.58
C SER A 240 -40.91 23.10 13.60
N GLU A 241 -39.81 23.84 13.74
CA GLU A 241 -39.80 25.30 13.78
C GLU A 241 -39.57 25.95 12.41
N LEU A 242 -39.36 25.15 11.36
CA LEU A 242 -39.15 25.65 9.99
C LEU A 242 -40.44 26.26 9.43
N ASN A 243 -40.37 27.53 9.02
CA ASN A 243 -41.46 28.15 8.27
C ASN A 243 -41.46 27.68 6.80
N LEU A 244 -42.54 27.98 6.05
CA LEU A 244 -42.68 27.58 4.64
C LEU A 244 -41.47 27.94 3.75
N PRO A 245 -40.94 29.19 3.72
CA PRO A 245 -39.77 29.50 2.92
C PRO A 245 -38.47 28.83 3.40
N GLN A 246 -38.28 28.59 4.70
CA GLN A 246 -37.15 27.83 5.25
C GLN A 246 -37.19 26.35 4.83
N ALA A 247 -38.38 25.72 4.95
CA ALA A 247 -38.60 24.33 4.54
C ALA A 247 -38.41 24.17 3.01
N ALA A 248 -38.96 25.07 2.21
CA ALA A 248 -38.81 25.07 0.76
C ALA A 248 -37.36 25.29 0.29
N PHE A 249 -36.59 26.12 1.01
CA PHE A 249 -35.16 26.30 0.74
C PHE A 249 -34.37 25.02 1.02
N ILE A 250 -34.53 24.43 2.21
CA ILE A 250 -33.88 23.17 2.60
C ILE A 250 -34.23 22.03 1.63
N ALA A 251 -35.51 21.90 1.26
CA ALA A 251 -35.97 20.92 0.28
C ALA A 251 -35.35 21.12 -1.12
N GLY A 252 -34.95 22.34 -1.46
CA GLY A 252 -34.28 22.66 -2.72
C GLY A 252 -32.80 22.25 -2.79
N LEU A 253 -32.12 22.11 -1.64
CA LEU A 253 -30.65 21.90 -1.58
C LEU A 253 -30.14 20.59 -2.20
N PRO A 254 -30.76 19.41 -2.01
CA PRO A 254 -30.17 18.12 -2.41
C PRO A 254 -29.80 17.98 -3.89
N GLN A 255 -30.51 18.66 -4.79
CA GLN A 255 -30.23 18.62 -6.24
C GLN A 255 -28.83 19.15 -6.60
N SER A 256 -28.33 20.16 -5.89
CA SER A 256 -26.98 20.72 -6.12
C SER A 256 -26.44 21.37 -4.84
N PRO A 257 -26.01 20.57 -3.84
CA PRO A 257 -25.84 21.05 -2.48
C PRO A 257 -24.69 22.06 -2.32
N SER A 258 -23.64 21.91 -3.13
CA SER A 258 -22.48 22.82 -3.18
C SER A 258 -22.84 24.19 -3.78
N ILE A 259 -23.77 24.22 -4.75
CA ILE A 259 -24.24 25.45 -5.39
C ILE A 259 -25.27 26.15 -4.51
N TYR A 260 -26.30 25.44 -4.04
CA TYR A 260 -27.44 26.05 -3.35
C TYR A 260 -27.22 26.33 -1.86
N THR A 261 -26.24 25.71 -1.18
CA THR A 261 -25.91 26.08 0.22
C THR A 261 -25.56 27.57 0.34
N PRO A 262 -26.01 28.28 1.38
CA PRO A 262 -25.68 29.69 1.55
C PRO A 262 -24.22 29.94 2.00
N TYR A 263 -23.49 28.90 2.41
CA TYR A 263 -22.15 29.04 3.03
C TYR A 263 -20.98 28.65 2.12
N ARG A 264 -19.82 29.25 2.40
CA ARG A 264 -18.52 28.92 1.82
C ARG A 264 -17.76 27.91 2.69
N LEU A 265 -16.64 27.41 2.16
CA LEU A 265 -15.73 26.46 2.81
C LEU A 265 -15.20 26.92 4.18
N ASN A 266 -15.23 28.22 4.46
CA ASN A 266 -14.79 28.86 5.70
C ASN A 266 -15.95 29.42 6.56
N GLY A 267 -17.16 28.88 6.40
CA GLY A 267 -18.35 29.29 7.16
C GLY A 267 -18.95 30.65 6.78
N LYS A 268 -18.28 31.47 5.97
CA LYS A 268 -18.82 32.77 5.53
C LYS A 268 -19.97 32.60 4.53
N ILE A 269 -21.02 33.39 4.66
CA ILE A 269 -22.15 33.45 3.71
C ILE A 269 -21.63 33.87 2.32
N LYS A 270 -22.20 33.30 1.25
CA LYS A 270 -21.90 33.65 -0.14
C LYS A 270 -22.51 35.03 -0.48
N LYS A 271 -21.80 35.84 -1.28
CA LYS A 271 -22.32 37.11 -1.79
C LYS A 271 -23.48 36.92 -2.80
N ASP A 272 -23.34 35.94 -3.69
CA ASP A 272 -24.42 35.48 -4.57
C ASP A 272 -25.17 34.31 -3.91
N LEU A 273 -26.49 34.46 -3.84
CA LEU A 273 -27.44 33.46 -3.35
C LEU A 273 -28.59 33.24 -4.34
N ASP A 274 -28.57 33.88 -5.51
CA ASP A 274 -29.74 33.99 -6.38
C ASP A 274 -30.13 32.64 -7.00
N LEU A 275 -29.15 31.77 -7.26
CA LEU A 275 -29.41 30.39 -7.66
C LEU A 275 -30.14 29.59 -6.57
N ALA A 276 -29.84 29.84 -5.29
CA ALA A 276 -30.50 29.20 -4.15
C ALA A 276 -31.91 29.77 -3.91
N MET A 277 -32.08 31.09 -4.06
CA MET A 277 -33.38 31.74 -3.94
C MET A 277 -34.32 31.37 -5.10
N ARG A 278 -33.82 31.32 -6.34
CA ARG A 278 -34.56 30.76 -7.49
C ARG A 278 -34.94 29.29 -7.26
N ARG A 279 -34.07 28.49 -6.63
CA ARG A 279 -34.38 27.10 -6.27
C ARG A 279 -35.49 27.01 -5.21
N LYS A 280 -35.46 27.83 -4.14
CA LYS A 280 -36.56 27.96 -3.16
C LYS A 280 -37.89 28.29 -3.86
N ASP A 281 -37.90 29.28 -4.75
CA ASP A 281 -39.10 29.70 -5.48
C ASP A 281 -39.67 28.60 -6.38
N ILE A 282 -38.82 27.74 -6.96
CA ILE A 282 -39.24 26.55 -7.72
C ILE A 282 -39.90 25.51 -6.80
N VAL A 283 -39.39 25.29 -5.59
CA VAL A 283 -40.03 24.42 -4.59
C VAL A 283 -41.40 24.96 -4.21
N LEU A 284 -41.48 26.24 -3.83
CA LEU A 284 -42.75 26.89 -3.48
C LEU A 284 -43.78 26.82 -4.62
N PHE A 285 -43.35 27.00 -5.86
CA PHE A 285 -44.24 26.87 -7.03
C PHE A 285 -44.75 25.44 -7.22
N ARG A 286 -43.90 24.42 -7.00
CA ARG A 286 -44.29 23.00 -7.10
C ARG A 286 -45.30 22.63 -6.02
N MET A 287 -45.06 23.04 -4.78
CA MET A 287 -46.01 22.87 -3.67
C MET A 287 -47.37 23.50 -3.99
N TYR A 288 -47.39 24.74 -4.51
CA TYR A 288 -48.65 25.39 -4.93
C TYR A 288 -49.35 24.63 -6.06
N ARG A 289 -48.62 24.24 -7.11
CA ARG A 289 -49.14 23.50 -8.27
C ARG A 289 -49.71 22.12 -7.85
N ASN A 290 -49.13 21.50 -6.84
CA ASN A 290 -49.56 20.21 -6.30
C ASN A 290 -50.73 20.31 -5.30
N GLY A 291 -51.08 21.52 -4.84
CA GLY A 291 -52.13 21.76 -3.85
C GLY A 291 -51.67 21.75 -2.40
N ASP A 292 -50.37 21.62 -2.12
CA ASP A 292 -49.81 21.56 -0.76
C ASP A 292 -49.94 22.89 0.03
N ILE A 293 -50.04 24.01 -0.69
CA ILE A 293 -50.15 25.36 -0.12
C ILE A 293 -51.10 26.23 -0.96
N SER A 294 -51.72 27.26 -0.34
CA SER A 294 -52.57 28.18 -1.09
C SER A 294 -51.75 29.16 -1.95
N LYS A 295 -52.43 29.77 -2.94
CA LYS A 295 -51.85 30.86 -3.76
C LYS A 295 -51.40 32.06 -2.90
N LYS A 296 -52.07 32.30 -1.77
CA LYS A 296 -51.71 33.37 -0.81
C LYS A 296 -50.36 33.07 -0.14
N ASP A 297 -50.20 31.84 0.35
CA ASP A 297 -49.01 31.41 1.08
C ASP A 297 -47.79 31.29 0.16
N TYR A 298 -48.00 30.82 -1.08
CA TYR A 298 -47.01 30.86 -2.15
C TYR A 298 -46.46 32.28 -2.38
N LEU A 299 -47.35 33.27 -2.57
CA LEU A 299 -46.95 34.64 -2.82
C LEU A 299 -46.28 35.31 -1.60
N ALA A 300 -46.69 34.95 -0.38
CA ALA A 300 -46.05 35.41 0.85
C ALA A 300 -44.65 34.81 1.03
N ALA A 301 -44.51 33.48 0.95
CA ALA A 301 -43.23 32.79 1.10
C ALA A 301 -42.24 33.10 -0.03
N LYS A 302 -42.73 33.49 -1.22
CA LYS A 302 -41.90 34.01 -2.29
C LYS A 302 -41.24 35.35 -1.91
N LYS A 303 -42.03 36.29 -1.35
CA LYS A 303 -41.57 37.64 -0.95
C LYS A 303 -40.71 37.67 0.32
N TYR A 304 -40.77 36.64 1.17
CA TYR A 304 -40.01 36.55 2.42
C TYR A 304 -38.49 36.57 2.18
N ASP A 305 -37.76 37.52 2.79
CA ASP A 305 -36.30 37.57 2.70
C ASP A 305 -35.63 36.61 3.68
N LEU A 306 -35.33 35.42 3.14
CA LEU A 306 -34.67 34.34 3.86
C LEU A 306 -33.21 34.65 4.25
N ARG A 307 -32.62 35.75 3.76
CA ARG A 307 -31.22 36.10 4.05
C ARG A 307 -30.97 36.46 5.51
N ALA A 308 -31.98 37.04 6.19
CA ALA A 308 -31.91 37.40 7.59
C ALA A 308 -31.88 36.18 8.54
N ASP A 309 -32.42 35.03 8.10
CA ASP A 309 -32.54 33.82 8.91
C ASP A 309 -31.24 33.01 9.00
N PHE A 310 -30.23 33.29 8.16
CA PHE A 310 -29.00 32.50 8.09
C PHE A 310 -28.08 32.76 9.30
N LEU A 311 -27.69 31.69 10.00
CA LEU A 311 -26.73 31.75 11.11
C LEU A 311 -25.42 32.46 10.73
N ALA A 312 -24.90 33.26 11.67
CA ALA A 312 -23.61 33.92 11.53
C ALA A 312 -22.44 32.92 11.45
N PRO A 313 -21.33 33.26 10.75
CA PRO A 313 -20.18 32.37 10.58
C PRO A 313 -19.50 32.00 11.90
N GLU A 314 -19.18 30.72 12.07
CA GLU A 314 -18.58 30.18 13.29
C GLU A 314 -17.33 29.35 12.95
N LYS A 315 -16.44 29.12 13.92
CA LYS A 315 -15.27 28.25 13.73
C LYS A 315 -15.69 26.78 13.82
N ALA A 316 -15.27 25.97 12.84
CA ALA A 316 -15.48 24.52 12.87
C ALA A 316 -14.85 23.85 14.10
N SER A 317 -15.40 22.71 14.50
CA SER A 317 -14.91 21.98 15.66
C SER A 317 -13.46 21.50 15.48
N LYS A 318 -12.61 21.66 16.49
CA LYS A 318 -11.25 21.09 16.53
C LYS A 318 -11.29 19.57 16.74
N GLN A 319 -11.82 18.83 15.77
CA GLN A 319 -11.72 17.37 15.76
C GLN A 319 -10.24 16.96 15.74
N LYS A 320 -9.85 16.09 16.67
CA LYS A 320 -8.49 15.55 16.76
C LYS A 320 -8.19 14.74 15.50
N LYS A 321 -7.24 15.19 14.66
CA LYS A 321 -6.82 14.48 13.45
C LYS A 321 -6.38 13.07 13.85
N GLN A 322 -7.07 12.05 13.35
CA GLN A 322 -6.69 10.67 13.59
C GLN A 322 -5.57 10.29 12.60
N SER A 323 -4.42 9.94 13.15
CA SER A 323 -3.17 9.71 12.38
C SER A 323 -2.17 8.93 13.23
N GLY A 324 -1.33 8.14 12.58
CA GLY A 324 -0.33 7.28 13.20
C GLY A 324 -0.02 6.10 12.27
N TYR A 325 1.16 5.48 12.39
CA TYR A 325 1.61 4.41 11.48
C TYR A 325 0.51 3.36 11.18
N LEU A 326 -0.07 2.75 12.22
CA LEU A 326 -1.16 1.78 12.07
C LEU A 326 -2.43 2.35 11.41
N TYR A 327 -2.83 3.59 11.72
CA TYR A 327 -4.01 4.20 11.10
C TYR A 327 -3.79 4.46 9.61
N ASN A 328 -2.64 5.08 9.27
CA ASN A 328 -2.28 5.41 7.89
C ASN A 328 -2.13 4.14 7.04
N LEU A 329 -1.38 3.15 7.52
CA LEU A 329 -1.13 1.89 6.83
C LEU A 329 -2.44 1.13 6.55
N VAL A 330 -3.31 1.02 7.55
CA VAL A 330 -4.60 0.31 7.42
C VAL A 330 -5.55 1.07 6.49
N MET A 331 -5.60 2.41 6.60
CA MET A 331 -6.44 3.24 5.74
C MET A 331 -6.02 3.12 4.27
N ASN A 332 -4.75 3.39 3.96
CA ASN A 332 -4.21 3.40 2.59
C ASN A 332 -4.40 2.04 1.90
N LYS A 333 -4.13 0.93 2.61
CA LYS A 333 -4.33 -0.40 2.07
C LYS A 333 -5.81 -0.76 1.90
N SER A 334 -6.68 -0.32 2.81
CA SER A 334 -8.12 -0.57 2.70
C SER A 334 -8.75 0.21 1.55
N THR A 335 -8.35 1.46 1.34
CA THR A 335 -8.73 2.25 0.14
C THR A 335 -8.29 1.53 -1.13
N SER A 336 -7.04 1.05 -1.18
CA SER A 336 -6.50 0.32 -2.34
C SER A 336 -7.27 -0.98 -2.61
N LEU A 337 -7.49 -1.81 -1.59
CA LEU A 337 -8.22 -3.08 -1.72
C LEU A 337 -9.70 -2.87 -2.12
N LEU A 338 -10.35 -1.81 -1.64
CA LEU A 338 -11.70 -1.46 -2.06
C LEU A 338 -11.73 -0.90 -3.49
N ALA A 339 -10.74 -0.10 -3.90
CA ALA A 339 -10.62 0.37 -5.29
C ALA A 339 -10.46 -0.82 -6.26
N GLU A 340 -9.60 -1.79 -5.94
CA GLU A 340 -9.46 -3.05 -6.70
C GLU A 340 -10.78 -3.81 -6.78
N LYS A 341 -11.54 -3.90 -5.69
CA LYS A 341 -12.86 -4.57 -5.67
C LYS A 341 -13.95 -3.81 -6.44
N LEU A 342 -13.90 -2.49 -6.50
CA LEU A 342 -14.80 -1.69 -7.35
C LEU A 342 -14.48 -1.91 -8.85
N ILE A 343 -13.19 -1.99 -9.21
CA ILE A 343 -12.75 -2.28 -10.59
C ILE A 343 -13.22 -3.68 -11.02
N GLU A 344 -13.11 -4.68 -10.14
CA GLU A 344 -13.67 -6.02 -10.37
C GLU A 344 -15.21 -6.01 -10.52
N GLN A 345 -15.92 -5.22 -9.70
CA GLN A 345 -17.39 -5.11 -9.75
C GLN A 345 -17.92 -4.43 -11.02
N ASP A 346 -17.18 -3.45 -11.56
CA ASP A 346 -17.46 -2.89 -12.90
C ASP A 346 -17.06 -3.85 -14.03
N GLY A 347 -16.48 -5.02 -13.73
CA GLY A 347 -16.10 -6.06 -14.68
C GLY A 347 -14.87 -5.70 -15.52
N LEU A 348 -13.92 -4.97 -14.92
CA LEU A 348 -12.67 -4.54 -15.51
C LEU A 348 -11.49 -5.32 -14.90
N LYS A 349 -10.35 -5.38 -15.60
CA LYS A 349 -9.12 -5.94 -15.03
C LYS A 349 -8.39 -4.89 -14.19
N VAL A 350 -8.00 -5.27 -12.98
CA VAL A 350 -7.23 -4.42 -12.04
C VAL A 350 -5.88 -4.01 -12.62
N SER A 351 -5.22 -4.89 -13.38
CA SER A 351 -3.97 -4.59 -14.10
C SER A 351 -4.10 -3.41 -15.06
N ASP A 352 -5.17 -3.42 -15.85
CA ASP A 352 -5.35 -2.53 -16.99
C ASP A 352 -5.76 -1.14 -16.49
N VAL A 353 -6.58 -1.08 -15.44
CA VAL A 353 -6.95 0.19 -14.78
C VAL A 353 -5.78 0.79 -14.00
N LYS A 354 -4.90 -0.02 -13.38
CA LYS A 354 -3.71 0.51 -12.66
C LYS A 354 -2.66 1.14 -13.57
N GLN A 355 -2.67 0.86 -14.87
CA GLN A 355 -1.81 1.52 -15.86
C GLN A 355 -2.34 2.93 -16.25
N ASP A 356 -3.64 3.18 -16.07
CA ASP A 356 -4.26 4.49 -16.22
C ASP A 356 -4.36 5.16 -14.84
N THR A 357 -3.33 5.93 -14.48
CA THR A 357 -3.24 6.63 -13.18
C THR A 357 -4.47 7.50 -12.90
N ASN A 358 -5.05 8.14 -13.92
CA ASN A 358 -6.22 8.99 -13.75
C ASN A 358 -7.46 8.16 -13.38
N ARG A 359 -7.68 7.05 -14.08
CA ARG A 359 -8.80 6.13 -13.82
C ARG A 359 -8.62 5.36 -12.51
N TYR A 360 -7.41 4.94 -12.16
CA TYR A 360 -7.14 4.32 -10.85
C TYR A 360 -7.38 5.32 -9.70
N ASN A 361 -6.95 6.57 -9.85
CA ASN A 361 -7.23 7.63 -8.86
C ASN A 361 -8.74 7.88 -8.68
N GLN A 362 -9.55 7.82 -9.75
CA GLN A 362 -11.01 7.89 -9.65
C GLN A 362 -11.59 6.77 -8.76
N TYR A 363 -11.11 5.53 -8.90
CA TYR A 363 -11.51 4.42 -8.02
C TYR A 363 -10.99 4.56 -6.58
N LEU A 364 -9.78 5.10 -6.37
CA LEU A 364 -9.26 5.44 -5.03
C LEU A 364 -10.10 6.52 -4.34
N THR A 365 -10.55 7.54 -5.07
CA THR A 365 -11.50 8.54 -4.54
C THR A 365 -12.81 7.87 -4.12
N SER A 366 -13.41 7.03 -4.98
CA SER A 366 -14.64 6.32 -4.66
C SER A 366 -14.50 5.38 -3.46
N ALA A 367 -13.38 4.66 -3.34
CA ALA A 367 -13.08 3.84 -2.17
C ALA A 367 -12.90 4.68 -0.89
N THR A 368 -12.32 5.87 -0.99
CA THR A 368 -12.17 6.81 0.14
C THR A 368 -13.53 7.35 0.59
N GLU A 369 -14.40 7.75 -0.33
CA GLU A 369 -15.78 8.17 -0.02
C GLU A 369 -16.57 7.06 0.71
N LEU A 370 -16.44 5.81 0.24
CA LEU A 370 -17.03 4.64 0.90
C LEU A 370 -16.53 4.47 2.34
N LEU A 371 -15.22 4.57 2.58
CA LEU A 371 -14.67 4.47 3.93
C LEU A 371 -15.05 5.64 4.84
N HIS A 372 -15.21 6.84 4.30
CA HIS A 372 -15.55 8.03 5.08
C HIS A 372 -17.05 8.12 5.41
N GLN A 373 -17.94 7.52 4.60
CA GLN A 373 -19.40 7.74 4.68
C GLN A 373 -20.26 6.48 4.80
N LYS A 374 -19.69 5.28 4.58
CA LYS A 374 -20.46 4.02 4.43
C LYS A 374 -19.93 2.89 5.32
N GLY A 375 -19.66 3.17 6.60
CA GLY A 375 -19.76 2.21 7.71
C GLY A 375 -18.91 0.93 7.67
N TYR A 376 -17.94 0.81 6.78
CA TYR A 376 -17.16 -0.42 6.58
C TYR A 376 -16.47 -0.91 7.87
N HIS A 377 -16.51 -2.22 8.11
CA HIS A 377 -15.76 -2.88 9.17
C HIS A 377 -14.45 -3.44 8.59
N ILE A 378 -13.31 -2.87 8.98
CA ILE A 378 -11.98 -3.29 8.53
C ILE A 378 -11.30 -4.04 9.67
N LYS A 379 -11.06 -5.34 9.48
CA LYS A 379 -10.35 -6.20 10.41
C LYS A 379 -8.91 -6.44 9.97
N THR A 380 -7.97 -6.08 10.84
CA THR A 380 -6.54 -6.31 10.65
C THR A 380 -6.08 -7.66 11.22
N THR A 381 -4.86 -8.07 10.87
CA THR A 381 -4.15 -9.17 11.55
C THR A 381 -3.39 -8.71 12.81
N ILE A 382 -3.25 -7.40 12.99
CA ILE A 382 -2.45 -6.78 14.05
C ILE A 382 -3.04 -7.13 15.43
N ARG A 383 -2.20 -7.68 16.29
CA ARG A 383 -2.53 -8.01 17.68
C ARG A 383 -2.20 -6.82 18.57
N GLN A 384 -3.23 -6.25 19.20
CA GLN A 384 -3.07 -5.01 19.98
C GLN A 384 -1.93 -5.06 21.02
N PRO A 385 -1.80 -6.09 21.89
CA PRO A 385 -0.82 -6.06 22.96
C PRO A 385 0.61 -6.07 22.39
N LEU A 386 0.89 -7.03 21.49
CA LEU A 386 2.16 -7.11 20.75
C LEU A 386 2.53 -5.78 20.07
N TYR A 387 1.58 -5.13 19.38
CA TYR A 387 1.80 -3.82 18.74
C TYR A 387 2.10 -2.71 19.77
N GLN A 388 1.37 -2.64 20.88
CA GLN A 388 1.58 -1.61 21.90
C GLN A 388 2.91 -1.81 22.66
N THR A 389 3.27 -3.05 22.98
CA THR A 389 4.56 -3.41 23.58
C THR A 389 5.72 -3.13 22.62
N MET A 390 5.56 -3.41 21.32
CA MET A 390 6.55 -3.08 20.29
C MET A 390 6.77 -1.57 20.16
N GLN A 391 5.70 -0.75 20.08
CA GLN A 391 5.84 0.72 20.03
C GLN A 391 6.48 1.29 21.31
N ARG A 392 6.21 0.68 22.47
CA ARG A 392 6.83 1.07 23.74
C ARG A 392 8.34 0.80 23.73
N ILE A 393 8.77 -0.40 23.34
CA ILE A 393 10.20 -0.77 23.28
C ILE A 393 10.94 0.13 22.27
N VAL A 394 10.39 0.28 21.06
CA VAL A 394 10.99 1.13 20.01
C VAL A 394 11.17 2.56 20.50
N LYS A 395 10.18 3.15 21.19
CA LYS A 395 10.29 4.52 21.71
C LYS A 395 11.21 4.66 22.94
N GLN A 396 11.49 3.57 23.66
CA GLN A 396 12.39 3.57 24.83
C GLN A 396 13.86 3.27 24.47
N ASN A 397 14.14 2.80 23.25
CA ASN A 397 15.47 2.43 22.81
C ASN A 397 16.36 3.65 22.48
N LYS A 398 17.69 3.48 22.62
CA LYS A 398 18.71 4.46 22.18
C LYS A 398 19.31 3.99 20.85
N TYR A 399 19.29 4.83 19.83
CA TYR A 399 19.60 4.42 18.45
C TYR A 399 21.00 4.84 17.95
N GLY A 400 21.46 6.03 18.36
CA GLY A 400 22.70 6.64 17.88
C GLY A 400 22.69 8.14 18.15
N GLN A 401 23.58 8.89 17.51
CA GLN A 401 23.59 10.35 17.54
C GLN A 401 22.59 10.95 16.54
N ASP A 402 21.93 12.04 16.91
CA ASP A 402 21.23 12.89 15.95
C ASP A 402 22.23 13.66 15.06
N LYS A 403 21.82 14.01 13.84
CA LYS A 403 22.65 14.79 12.90
C LYS A 403 21.93 16.09 12.56
N THR A 404 22.52 17.24 12.89
CA THR A 404 21.95 18.56 12.62
C THR A 404 22.69 19.25 11.48
N SER A 405 21.94 19.74 10.50
CA SER A 405 22.39 20.43 9.30
C SER A 405 21.66 21.77 9.14
N ARG A 406 22.09 22.54 8.14
CA ARG A 406 21.39 23.76 7.70
C ARG A 406 20.98 23.57 6.25
N ASP A 407 19.68 23.49 6.02
CA ASP A 407 19.10 23.00 4.77
C ASP A 407 18.12 24.02 4.20
N PHE A 408 17.92 23.99 2.88
CA PHE A 408 17.03 24.93 2.20
C PHE A 408 15.59 24.39 2.15
N ASP A 409 14.71 24.95 2.96
CA ASP A 409 13.28 24.66 2.89
C ASP A 409 12.64 25.37 1.69
N SER A 410 12.48 24.61 0.61
CA SER A 410 11.78 25.03 -0.62
C SER A 410 10.32 25.45 -0.43
N SER A 411 9.69 25.15 0.72
CA SER A 411 8.34 25.61 1.04
C SER A 411 8.27 26.93 1.81
N THR A 412 9.40 27.45 2.32
CA THR A 412 9.50 28.81 2.89
C THR A 412 10.57 29.69 2.22
N ASN A 413 11.34 29.14 1.27
CA ASN A 413 12.49 29.75 0.60
C ASN A 413 13.56 30.27 1.58
N LYS A 414 13.84 29.50 2.65
CA LYS A 414 14.80 29.87 3.69
C LYS A 414 15.71 28.71 4.08
N TRP A 415 16.94 29.07 4.47
CA TRP A 415 17.84 28.16 5.16
C TRP A 415 17.42 28.00 6.62
N VAL A 416 17.03 26.79 6.99
CA VAL A 416 16.61 26.40 8.34
C VAL A 416 17.56 25.35 8.89
N ASN A 417 17.74 25.31 10.21
CA ASN A 417 18.44 24.18 10.82
C ASN A 417 17.48 22.98 10.88
N THR A 418 17.91 21.82 10.39
CA THR A 418 17.14 20.57 10.47
C THR A 418 17.92 19.53 11.26
N THR A 419 17.22 18.56 11.84
CA THR A 419 17.84 17.45 12.58
C THR A 419 17.28 16.15 12.04
N GLU A 420 18.16 15.31 11.51
CA GLU A 420 17.84 13.93 11.16
C GLU A 420 18.15 12.99 12.33
N HIS A 421 17.15 12.20 12.71
CA HIS A 421 17.26 11.16 13.72
C HIS A 421 17.63 9.82 13.08
N VAL A 422 18.17 8.90 13.88
CA VAL A 422 18.21 7.48 13.48
C VAL A 422 16.80 6.91 13.61
N GLU A 423 16.25 6.42 12.50
CA GLU A 423 14.90 5.85 12.44
C GLU A 423 14.91 4.31 12.54
N ASN A 424 13.71 3.73 12.74
CA ASN A 424 13.51 2.29 12.86
C ASN A 424 12.32 1.76 12.07
N GLY A 425 12.56 0.70 11.31
CA GLY A 425 11.52 -0.11 10.69
C GLY A 425 11.61 -1.52 11.24
N SER A 426 10.55 -1.99 11.90
CA SER A 426 10.54 -3.32 12.52
C SER A 426 9.21 -4.03 12.27
N VAL A 427 9.22 -5.34 12.05
CA VAL A 427 8.00 -6.11 11.74
C VAL A 427 8.05 -7.52 12.35
N VAL A 428 6.89 -8.03 12.76
CA VAL A 428 6.68 -9.39 13.29
C VAL A 428 5.71 -10.14 12.38
N ILE A 429 6.14 -11.25 11.78
CA ILE A 429 5.35 -12.05 10.84
C ILE A 429 5.21 -13.49 11.37
N ASP A 430 3.99 -14.03 11.36
CA ASP A 430 3.76 -15.48 11.51
C ASP A 430 4.27 -16.23 10.26
N ASN A 431 5.23 -17.13 10.47
CA ASN A 431 5.96 -17.78 9.38
C ASN A 431 5.04 -18.59 8.45
N ALA A 432 4.05 -19.27 9.02
CA ALA A 432 3.18 -20.19 8.29
C ALA A 432 2.23 -19.44 7.34
N THR A 433 1.74 -18.28 7.77
CA THR A 433 0.61 -17.58 7.14
C THR A 433 0.96 -16.26 6.45
N GLY A 434 2.07 -15.62 6.79
CA GLY A 434 2.39 -14.26 6.34
C GLY A 434 1.65 -13.15 7.09
N LYS A 435 0.89 -13.49 8.14
CA LYS A 435 0.19 -12.51 9.00
C LYS A 435 1.19 -11.60 9.71
N VAL A 436 1.12 -10.30 9.48
CA VAL A 436 1.80 -9.31 10.31
C VAL A 436 1.09 -9.28 11.67
N LEU A 437 1.79 -9.63 12.75
CA LEU A 437 1.24 -9.64 14.10
C LEU A 437 1.42 -8.30 14.82
N ALA A 438 2.56 -7.65 14.58
CA ALA A 438 2.94 -6.32 15.07
C ALA A 438 3.98 -5.70 14.12
N PHE A 439 4.15 -4.38 14.19
CA PHE A 439 5.18 -3.64 13.47
C PHE A 439 5.42 -2.29 14.14
N SER A 440 6.58 -1.68 13.91
CA SER A 440 6.82 -0.25 14.10
C SER A 440 7.28 0.37 12.80
N GLY A 441 6.68 1.52 12.44
CA GLY A 441 7.02 2.27 11.24
C GLY A 441 8.06 3.38 11.45
N GLY A 442 8.49 3.65 12.68
CA GLY A 442 9.45 4.70 13.03
C GLY A 442 9.51 4.95 14.54
N VAL A 443 10.46 5.77 15.00
CA VAL A 443 10.75 6.00 16.42
C VAL A 443 9.71 6.92 17.08
N ASP A 444 9.36 8.04 16.46
CA ASP A 444 8.16 8.83 16.82
C ASP A 444 7.45 9.37 15.58
N PHE A 445 6.17 9.03 15.44
CA PHE A 445 5.27 9.49 14.37
C PHE A 445 5.09 11.03 14.33
N LYS A 446 5.50 11.75 15.38
CA LYS A 446 5.55 13.22 15.39
C LYS A 446 6.71 13.79 14.57
N ASN A 447 7.82 13.07 14.47
CA ASN A 447 9.06 13.54 13.89
C ASN A 447 9.14 13.10 12.42
N SER A 448 9.14 11.78 12.17
CA SER A 448 8.90 11.22 10.84
C SER A 448 7.46 10.68 10.72
N GLN A 449 6.94 10.64 9.49
CA GLN A 449 5.65 10.01 9.16
C GLN A 449 5.81 8.92 8.09
N ILE A 450 7.05 8.67 7.67
CA ILE A 450 7.47 7.62 6.74
C ILE A 450 7.40 6.28 7.48
N ASN A 451 6.77 5.27 6.89
CA ASN A 451 6.58 3.96 7.52
C ASN A 451 7.68 2.99 7.10
N HIS A 452 8.80 3.03 7.81
CA HIS A 452 10.03 2.28 7.53
C HIS A 452 9.85 0.75 7.50
N ALA A 453 8.74 0.20 8.02
CA ALA A 453 8.47 -1.23 7.95
C ALA A 453 7.95 -1.71 6.58
N PHE A 454 7.35 -0.83 5.77
CA PHE A 454 6.62 -1.20 4.54
C PHE A 454 6.87 -0.27 3.34
N ASP A 455 7.13 1.01 3.59
CA ASP A 455 7.07 2.04 2.54
C ASP A 455 8.49 2.48 2.08
N THR A 456 9.53 2.20 2.87
CA THR A 456 10.94 2.43 2.49
C THR A 456 11.59 1.17 1.93
N TYR A 457 12.49 1.37 0.96
CA TYR A 457 13.32 0.33 0.36
C TYR A 457 14.77 0.68 0.63
N ARG A 458 15.53 -0.26 1.19
CA ARG A 458 16.89 -0.05 1.72
C ARG A 458 17.80 -1.21 1.34
N SER A 459 19.10 -0.99 1.20
CA SER A 459 20.04 -2.07 0.90
C SER A 459 20.02 -3.11 2.02
N PRO A 460 19.73 -4.40 1.74
CA PRO A 460 19.71 -5.44 2.78
C PRO A 460 21.11 -5.76 3.35
N GLY A 461 22.18 -5.27 2.70
CA GLY A 461 23.56 -5.63 3.01
C GLY A 461 23.77 -7.15 3.08
N SER A 462 24.66 -7.58 3.97
CA SER A 462 24.90 -9.01 4.25
C SER A 462 23.70 -9.83 4.75
N SER A 463 22.51 -9.24 4.96
CA SER A 463 21.31 -10.02 5.29
C SER A 463 20.68 -10.74 4.08
N ILE A 464 21.09 -10.39 2.86
CA ILE A 464 20.66 -11.02 1.60
C ILE A 464 21.24 -12.44 1.39
N LYS A 465 22.45 -12.67 1.93
CA LYS A 465 23.26 -13.88 1.75
C LYS A 465 22.50 -15.21 1.96
N PRO A 466 21.65 -15.38 2.99
CA PRO A 466 20.98 -16.66 3.26
C PRO A 466 20.08 -17.12 2.12
N TYR A 467 19.32 -16.22 1.51
CA TYR A 467 18.29 -16.56 0.53
C TYR A 467 18.73 -16.30 -0.92
N LEU A 468 19.68 -15.39 -1.17
CA LEU A 468 20.26 -15.20 -2.51
C LEU A 468 21.44 -16.13 -2.82
N VAL A 469 22.26 -16.48 -1.84
CA VAL A 469 23.54 -17.20 -2.06
C VAL A 469 23.49 -18.61 -1.49
N TYR A 470 23.41 -18.76 -0.17
CA TYR A 470 23.61 -20.06 0.48
C TYR A 470 22.43 -21.02 0.28
N GLY A 471 21.19 -20.55 0.42
CA GLY A 471 19.98 -21.35 0.17
C GLY A 471 19.90 -21.92 -1.25
N PRO A 472 20.02 -21.08 -2.30
CA PRO A 472 20.04 -21.55 -3.69
C PRO A 472 21.19 -22.52 -3.99
N ALA A 473 22.39 -22.28 -3.44
CA ALA A 473 23.52 -23.20 -3.59
C ALA A 473 23.27 -24.58 -2.98
N ILE A 474 22.48 -24.67 -1.89
CA ILE A 474 22.07 -25.96 -1.30
C ILE A 474 20.95 -26.60 -2.13
N GLU A 475 19.94 -25.85 -2.57
CA GLU A 475 18.83 -26.35 -3.38
C GLU A 475 19.32 -26.94 -4.71
N HIS A 476 20.25 -26.25 -5.38
CA HIS A 476 20.93 -26.71 -6.59
C HIS A 476 22.10 -27.68 -6.32
N LYS A 477 22.27 -28.16 -5.09
CA LYS A 477 23.22 -29.20 -4.67
C LYS A 477 24.70 -28.86 -4.89
N LEU A 478 25.04 -27.57 -5.09
CA LEU A 478 26.42 -27.09 -5.25
C LEU A 478 27.22 -27.18 -3.95
N ILE A 479 26.57 -27.02 -2.79
CA ILE A 479 27.25 -27.05 -1.48
C ILE A 479 26.57 -27.99 -0.47
N SER A 480 27.40 -28.51 0.42
CA SER A 480 27.01 -28.96 1.75
C SER A 480 27.29 -27.85 2.78
N SER A 481 26.79 -27.99 4.01
CA SER A 481 27.15 -27.09 5.11
C SER A 481 28.66 -27.04 5.43
N GLN A 482 29.47 -27.98 4.93
CA GLN A 482 30.91 -28.05 5.17
C GLN A 482 31.77 -27.96 3.90
N THR A 483 31.17 -27.69 2.74
CA THR A 483 31.93 -27.44 1.50
C THR A 483 32.86 -26.26 1.69
N ALA A 484 34.12 -26.42 1.25
CA ALA A 484 35.12 -25.37 1.29
C ALA A 484 34.80 -24.27 0.26
N LEU A 485 34.84 -23.02 0.73
CA LEU A 485 34.76 -21.81 -0.07
C LEU A 485 36.09 -21.06 0.06
N ALA A 486 36.57 -20.48 -1.03
CA ALA A 486 37.80 -19.70 -1.04
C ALA A 486 37.61 -18.34 -0.33
N ASP A 487 38.46 -18.05 0.65
CA ASP A 487 38.70 -16.71 1.17
C ASP A 487 40.18 -16.33 0.96
N PHE A 488 40.49 -15.85 -0.24
CA PHE A 488 41.82 -15.43 -0.68
C PHE A 488 41.72 -14.12 -1.47
N PRO A 489 42.81 -13.35 -1.62
CA PRO A 489 42.81 -12.10 -2.37
C PRO A 489 42.39 -12.28 -3.84
N THR A 490 41.12 -12.03 -4.14
CA THR A 490 40.50 -12.35 -5.44
C THR A 490 40.08 -11.07 -6.17
N ARG A 491 40.29 -11.02 -7.48
CA ARG A 491 39.88 -9.95 -8.38
C ARG A 491 38.91 -10.49 -9.44
N PHE A 492 37.76 -9.83 -9.57
CA PHE A 492 36.73 -10.07 -10.57
C PHE A 492 36.71 -8.88 -11.55
N GLY A 493 37.62 -8.88 -12.52
CA GLY A 493 37.86 -7.74 -13.41
C GLY A 493 38.33 -6.50 -12.65
N ASN A 494 37.46 -5.48 -12.52
CA ASN A 494 37.71 -4.27 -11.73
C ASN A 494 37.19 -4.36 -10.29
N TYR A 495 36.37 -5.37 -9.95
CA TYR A 495 35.84 -5.56 -8.60
C TYR A 495 36.82 -6.35 -7.72
N ILE A 496 37.16 -5.77 -6.57
CA ILE A 496 38.07 -6.37 -5.58
C ILE A 496 37.33 -6.35 -4.22
N PRO A 497 36.55 -7.40 -3.90
CA PRO A 497 35.92 -7.49 -2.59
C PRO A 497 36.95 -7.81 -1.50
N THR A 498 36.69 -7.31 -0.30
CA THR A 498 37.34 -7.72 0.95
C THR A 498 36.26 -8.07 1.97
N ASP A 499 36.65 -8.73 3.04
CA ASP A 499 35.81 -8.90 4.21
C ASP A 499 35.79 -7.63 5.06
N TYR A 500 34.98 -7.66 6.12
CA TYR A 500 34.80 -6.55 7.06
C TYR A 500 36.13 -6.06 7.64
N ASN A 501 36.23 -4.77 7.94
CA ASN A 501 37.49 -4.07 8.27
C ASN A 501 38.61 -4.22 7.22
N SER A 502 38.26 -4.46 5.95
CA SER A 502 39.20 -4.67 4.84
C SER A 502 40.16 -5.83 5.08
N THR A 503 39.62 -6.98 5.51
CA THR A 503 40.39 -8.19 5.83
C THR A 503 40.20 -9.30 4.79
N VAL A 504 41.07 -10.31 4.82
CA VAL A 504 40.97 -11.60 4.10
C VAL A 504 41.64 -12.66 4.98
N GLU A 505 41.00 -13.79 5.28
CA GLU A 505 41.56 -14.83 6.17
C GLU A 505 42.63 -15.70 5.51
N ASN A 506 42.76 -15.62 4.18
CA ASN A 506 43.80 -16.27 3.37
C ASN A 506 43.79 -17.82 3.48
N ARG A 507 42.59 -18.40 3.44
CA ARG A 507 42.35 -19.85 3.62
C ARG A 507 41.05 -20.30 2.94
N PHE A 508 40.90 -21.60 2.77
CA PHE A 508 39.58 -22.20 2.55
C PHE A 508 38.77 -22.22 3.86
N ILE A 509 37.50 -21.86 3.77
CA ILE A 509 36.55 -21.71 4.89
C ILE A 509 35.30 -22.56 4.62
N SER A 510 34.77 -23.24 5.63
CA SER A 510 33.54 -24.02 5.45
C SER A 510 32.31 -23.12 5.21
N ALA A 511 31.39 -23.51 4.32
CA ALA A 511 30.22 -22.69 3.99
C ALA A 511 29.37 -22.27 5.22
N GLN A 512 29.29 -23.12 6.26
CA GLN A 512 28.66 -22.79 7.54
C GLN A 512 29.41 -21.73 8.34
N GLU A 513 30.74 -21.77 8.35
CA GLU A 513 31.58 -20.76 9.00
C GLU A 513 31.52 -19.43 8.25
N ALA A 514 31.58 -19.46 6.91
CA ALA A 514 31.44 -18.29 6.06
C ALA A 514 30.09 -17.57 6.23
N LEU A 515 28.98 -18.31 6.33
CA LEU A 515 27.68 -17.71 6.64
C LEU A 515 27.59 -17.22 8.09
N SER A 516 28.16 -17.97 9.05
CA SER A 516 28.17 -17.63 10.49
C SER A 516 28.93 -16.34 10.79
N LYS A 517 30.15 -16.20 10.26
CA LYS A 517 30.98 -14.99 10.36
C LYS A 517 30.62 -13.92 9.34
N SER A 518 29.74 -14.23 8.38
CA SER A 518 29.24 -13.32 7.35
C SER A 518 30.31 -12.79 6.39
N TYR A 519 31.39 -13.55 6.17
CA TYR A 519 32.46 -13.25 5.22
C TYR A 519 31.93 -12.93 3.80
N ASN A 520 32.60 -12.03 3.10
CA ASN A 520 32.20 -11.47 1.80
C ASN A 520 32.80 -12.26 0.65
N LEU A 521 34.12 -12.51 0.67
CA LEU A 521 34.84 -13.20 -0.41
C LEU A 521 34.28 -14.61 -0.70
N PRO A 522 34.07 -15.49 0.31
CA PRO A 522 33.34 -16.75 0.13
C PRO A 522 31.94 -16.61 -0.48
N ALA A 523 31.20 -15.55 -0.11
CA ALA A 523 29.87 -15.31 -0.63
C ALA A 523 29.89 -14.82 -2.09
N VAL A 524 30.87 -14.00 -2.48
CA VAL A 524 31.06 -13.56 -3.87
C VAL A 524 31.56 -14.72 -4.75
N ASN A 525 32.51 -15.53 -4.26
CA ASN A 525 32.96 -16.75 -4.95
C ASN A 525 31.79 -17.71 -5.24
N LEU A 526 30.97 -17.97 -4.22
CA LEU A 526 29.78 -18.83 -4.37
C LEU A 526 28.69 -18.20 -5.26
N TYR A 527 28.47 -16.89 -5.17
CA TYR A 527 27.51 -16.19 -6.01
C TYR A 527 27.94 -16.14 -7.49
N SER A 528 29.22 -15.89 -7.77
CA SER A 528 29.78 -16.01 -9.13
C SER A 528 29.54 -17.40 -9.72
N LYS A 529 29.75 -18.46 -8.92
CA LYS A 529 29.45 -19.84 -9.35
C LYS A 529 27.96 -20.08 -9.60
N LEU A 530 27.05 -19.42 -8.87
CA LEU A 530 25.60 -19.50 -9.10
C LEU A 530 25.16 -18.80 -10.39
N VAL A 531 25.54 -17.54 -10.60
CA VAL A 531 25.05 -16.75 -11.74
C VAL A 531 25.62 -17.18 -13.09
N ASN A 532 26.80 -17.81 -13.08
CA ASN A 532 27.43 -18.38 -14.28
C ASN A 532 26.95 -19.80 -14.61
N ASP A 533 26.16 -20.46 -13.74
CA ASP A 533 25.60 -21.77 -14.04
C ASP A 533 24.28 -21.66 -14.83
N LYS A 534 24.33 -22.03 -16.11
CA LYS A 534 23.20 -21.94 -17.05
C LYS A 534 21.97 -22.78 -16.63
N ASN A 535 22.11 -23.69 -15.66
CA ASN A 535 21.02 -24.52 -15.14
C ASN A 535 20.27 -23.87 -13.96
N ILE A 536 20.73 -22.71 -13.46
CA ILE A 536 20.23 -22.08 -12.24
C ILE A 536 19.47 -20.79 -12.59
N ASN A 537 18.16 -20.77 -12.33
CA ASN A 537 17.29 -19.61 -12.60
C ASN A 537 17.04 -18.79 -11.32
N LEU A 538 18.13 -18.21 -10.78
CA LEU A 538 18.11 -17.48 -9.51
C LEU A 538 17.08 -16.33 -9.49
N ARG A 539 16.82 -15.69 -10.64
CA ARG A 539 15.79 -14.65 -10.78
C ARG A 539 14.39 -15.18 -10.48
N GLN A 540 14.06 -16.38 -10.96
CA GLN A 540 12.75 -16.98 -10.70
C GLN A 540 12.58 -17.28 -9.21
N ASP A 541 13.64 -17.64 -8.49
CA ASP A 541 13.58 -17.91 -7.05
C ASP A 541 13.47 -16.63 -6.21
N MET A 542 14.20 -15.57 -6.57
CA MET A 542 14.02 -14.25 -5.92
C MET A 542 12.61 -13.73 -6.16
N LYS A 543 12.06 -13.90 -7.36
CA LYS A 543 10.66 -13.55 -7.67
C LYS A 543 9.65 -14.36 -6.84
N LYS A 544 9.88 -15.66 -6.58
CA LYS A 544 9.04 -16.45 -5.66
C LYS A 544 9.15 -15.96 -4.20
N LEU A 545 10.32 -15.45 -3.78
CA LEU A 545 10.53 -14.80 -2.48
C LEU A 545 9.89 -13.40 -2.39
N GLY A 546 9.31 -12.88 -3.48
CA GLY A 546 8.78 -11.51 -3.57
C GLY A 546 9.84 -10.42 -3.77
N LEU A 547 11.11 -10.82 -3.93
CA LEU A 547 12.24 -9.91 -4.08
C LEU A 547 12.39 -9.54 -5.56
N ASN A 548 11.99 -8.31 -5.89
CA ASN A 548 12.09 -7.78 -7.24
C ASN A 548 13.50 -7.23 -7.48
N LEU A 549 14.21 -7.84 -8.43
CA LEU A 549 15.56 -7.45 -8.84
C LEU A 549 15.62 -7.39 -10.37
N SER A 550 16.34 -6.39 -10.89
CA SER A 550 16.52 -6.10 -12.31
C SER A 550 17.43 -7.15 -12.99
N LYS A 551 17.56 -7.11 -14.33
CA LYS A 551 18.51 -8.00 -15.01
C LYS A 551 19.96 -7.66 -14.61
N SER A 552 20.29 -6.37 -14.61
CA SER A 552 21.62 -5.83 -14.31
C SER A 552 22.07 -6.10 -12.87
N GLU A 553 21.16 -6.12 -11.90
CA GLU A 553 21.49 -6.48 -10.52
C GLU A 553 22.03 -7.92 -10.40
N PHE A 554 21.48 -8.89 -11.14
CA PHE A 554 22.01 -10.26 -11.15
C PHE A 554 23.39 -10.39 -11.84
N GLU A 555 23.72 -9.45 -12.72
CA GLU A 555 25.01 -9.41 -13.42
C GLU A 555 26.09 -8.71 -12.57
N ASN A 556 25.70 -8.06 -11.46
CA ASN A 556 26.60 -7.40 -10.52
C ASN A 556 26.94 -8.33 -9.33
N LEU A 557 28.19 -8.78 -9.24
CA LEU A 557 28.67 -9.62 -8.12
C LEU A 557 28.53 -8.97 -6.73
N GLY A 558 28.43 -7.63 -6.65
CA GLY A 558 28.14 -6.90 -5.42
C GLY A 558 26.75 -7.19 -4.84
N LEU A 559 25.81 -7.72 -5.63
CA LEU A 559 24.49 -8.13 -5.16
C LEU A 559 24.58 -9.25 -4.10
N ALA A 560 25.61 -10.11 -4.16
CA ALA A 560 25.92 -11.10 -3.11
C ALA A 560 26.09 -10.49 -1.71
N LEU A 561 26.44 -9.20 -1.64
CA LEU A 561 26.67 -8.43 -0.41
C LEU A 561 25.56 -7.41 -0.13
N GLY A 562 24.49 -7.37 -0.94
CA GLY A 562 23.37 -6.44 -0.82
C GLY A 562 23.44 -5.18 -1.69
N GLY A 563 24.42 -5.10 -2.61
CA GLY A 563 24.46 -4.07 -3.65
C GLY A 563 23.25 -4.18 -4.57
N THR A 564 22.31 -3.26 -4.42
CA THR A 564 20.98 -3.26 -5.07
C THR A 564 20.66 -1.85 -5.56
N ASP A 565 19.88 -1.75 -6.64
CA ASP A 565 19.50 -0.47 -7.27
C ASP A 565 18.52 0.31 -6.37
N TYR A 566 17.61 -0.42 -5.71
CA TYR A 566 16.54 0.14 -4.85
C TYR A 566 16.46 -0.51 -3.46
N GLY A 567 16.92 -1.76 -3.31
CA GLY A 567 16.81 -2.51 -2.05
C GLY A 567 15.39 -3.03 -1.75
N PHE A 568 15.13 -3.41 -0.50
CA PHE A 568 13.90 -4.07 -0.07
C PHE A 568 13.29 -3.42 1.18
N SER A 569 12.00 -3.64 1.42
CA SER A 569 11.36 -3.25 2.68
C SER A 569 11.70 -4.21 3.83
N VAL A 570 11.37 -3.82 5.06
CA VAL A 570 11.51 -4.69 6.25
C VAL A 570 10.49 -5.83 6.21
N ALA A 571 9.28 -5.59 5.72
CA ALA A 571 8.27 -6.61 5.48
C ALA A 571 8.72 -7.67 4.45
N ASP A 572 9.41 -7.26 3.38
CA ASP A 572 9.94 -8.18 2.37
C ASP A 572 11.10 -9.01 2.92
N ASN A 573 12.04 -8.39 3.64
CA ASN A 573 13.13 -9.11 4.31
C ASN A 573 12.60 -10.16 5.32
N ALA A 574 11.64 -9.77 6.17
CA ALA A 574 11.01 -10.68 7.12
C ALA A 574 10.25 -11.82 6.41
N SER A 575 9.49 -11.51 5.36
CA SER A 575 8.75 -12.50 4.56
C SER A 575 9.72 -13.48 3.86
N ALA A 576 10.76 -12.99 3.21
CA ALA A 576 11.78 -13.81 2.56
C ALA A 576 12.52 -14.70 3.58
N PHE A 577 12.89 -14.18 4.75
CA PHE A 577 13.58 -14.95 5.79
C PHE A 577 12.67 -16.01 6.46
N SER A 578 11.37 -15.72 6.61
CA SER A 578 10.39 -16.64 7.21
C SER A 578 10.25 -17.99 6.50
N ASN A 579 10.61 -18.06 5.21
CA ASN A 579 10.52 -19.28 4.40
C ASN A 579 11.25 -20.47 5.06
N PHE A 580 12.34 -20.21 5.78
CA PHE A 580 13.18 -21.25 6.35
C PHE A 580 12.47 -22.04 7.46
N TYR A 581 11.49 -21.46 8.15
CA TYR A 581 10.63 -22.21 9.07
C TYR A 581 9.27 -22.62 8.47
N ASN A 582 8.82 -22.00 7.37
CA ASN A 582 7.66 -22.46 6.60
C ASN A 582 8.02 -23.48 5.50
N ASN A 583 8.94 -24.40 5.78
CA ASN A 583 9.31 -25.53 4.91
C ASN A 583 9.70 -25.13 3.46
N GLY A 584 10.33 -23.97 3.29
CA GLY A 584 10.76 -23.44 1.99
C GLY A 584 9.67 -22.68 1.23
N LYS A 585 8.50 -22.46 1.84
CA LYS A 585 7.41 -21.64 1.30
C LYS A 585 7.50 -20.22 1.83
N ARG A 586 7.44 -19.22 0.95
CA ARG A 586 7.33 -17.80 1.33
C ARG A 586 5.87 -17.36 1.22
N ALA A 587 5.32 -16.80 2.29
CA ALA A 587 3.99 -16.21 2.32
C ALA A 587 4.09 -14.67 2.26
N ASP A 588 3.24 -14.03 1.46
CA ASP A 588 3.21 -12.56 1.34
C ASP A 588 2.87 -11.90 2.69
N PRO A 589 3.56 -10.81 3.07
CA PRO A 589 3.27 -10.08 4.29
C PRO A 589 1.92 -9.36 4.17
N TYR A 590 0.98 -9.62 5.07
CA TYR A 590 -0.33 -8.98 5.04
C TYR A 590 -0.85 -8.56 6.42
N TYR A 591 -1.55 -7.41 6.44
CA TYR A 591 -2.07 -6.78 7.65
C TYR A 591 -3.58 -6.48 7.62
N ILE A 592 -4.26 -6.66 6.48
CA ILE A 592 -5.73 -6.64 6.37
C ILE A 592 -6.23 -8.08 6.21
N GLU A 593 -6.95 -8.60 7.22
CA GLU A 593 -7.56 -9.93 7.19
C GLU A 593 -8.87 -9.90 6.41
N GLU A 594 -9.73 -8.92 6.68
CA GLU A 594 -11.11 -8.88 6.17
C GLU A 594 -11.64 -7.45 6.10
N ILE A 595 -12.43 -7.13 5.07
CA ILE A 595 -13.20 -5.89 4.94
C ILE A 595 -14.66 -6.26 4.69
N ARG A 596 -15.58 -5.74 5.51
CA ARG A 596 -17.03 -5.91 5.37
C ARG A 596 -17.72 -4.57 5.14
N ASP A 597 -18.80 -4.58 4.38
CA ASP A 597 -19.68 -3.43 4.19
C ASP A 597 -20.64 -3.22 5.40
N PRO A 598 -21.49 -2.16 5.42
CA PRO A 598 -22.43 -1.90 6.52
C PRO A 598 -23.43 -3.01 6.81
N SER A 599 -23.63 -3.94 5.87
CA SER A 599 -24.55 -5.06 5.99
C SER A 599 -23.86 -6.34 6.53
N GLY A 600 -22.57 -6.23 6.88
CA GLY A 600 -21.78 -7.33 7.42
C GLY A 600 -21.22 -8.28 6.36
N ARG A 601 -21.53 -8.07 5.08
CA ARG A 601 -21.07 -8.88 3.96
C ARG A 601 -19.60 -8.66 3.66
N VAL A 602 -18.86 -9.74 3.43
CA VAL A 602 -17.42 -9.73 3.16
C VAL A 602 -17.16 -9.25 1.72
N ILE A 603 -16.51 -8.09 1.59
CA ILE A 603 -16.09 -7.51 0.30
C ILE A 603 -14.65 -7.89 -0.04
N TYR A 604 -13.78 -7.98 0.96
CA TYR A 604 -12.44 -8.54 0.84
C TYR A 604 -12.17 -9.48 2.01
N LYS A 605 -11.48 -10.58 1.73
CA LYS A 605 -10.82 -11.44 2.72
C LYS A 605 -9.49 -11.89 2.14
N HIS A 606 -8.43 -11.87 2.94
CA HIS A 606 -7.13 -12.31 2.47
C HIS A 606 -7.17 -13.80 2.07
N LYS A 607 -6.55 -14.12 0.93
CA LYS A 607 -6.34 -15.50 0.45
C LYS A 607 -4.84 -15.76 0.40
N GLN A 608 -4.37 -16.66 1.25
CA GLN A 608 -2.96 -17.05 1.29
C GLN A 608 -2.59 -17.77 -0.01
N ASN A 609 -1.42 -17.45 -0.56
CA ASN A 609 -0.86 -18.10 -1.75
C ASN A 609 0.64 -18.39 -1.57
N PRO A 610 1.06 -19.24 -0.60
CA PRO A 610 2.47 -19.38 -0.24
C PRO A 610 3.29 -20.04 -1.37
N GLN A 611 4.29 -19.32 -1.88
CA GLN A 611 5.11 -19.77 -3.00
C GLN A 611 6.23 -20.69 -2.49
N LYS A 612 6.33 -21.92 -3.00
CA LYS A 612 7.44 -22.81 -2.67
C LYS A 612 8.70 -22.40 -3.43
N VAL A 613 9.70 -21.90 -2.69
CA VAL A 613 11.01 -21.48 -3.17
C VAL A 613 11.99 -22.64 -3.07
N PHE A 614 12.15 -23.18 -1.87
CA PHE A 614 13.14 -24.22 -1.55
C PHE A 614 12.48 -25.53 -1.11
N SER A 615 13.26 -26.60 -1.09
CA SER A 615 12.93 -27.86 -0.45
C SER A 615 13.03 -27.78 1.07
N THR A 616 12.26 -28.62 1.77
CA THR A 616 12.33 -28.76 3.23
C THR A 616 13.73 -29.15 3.71
N GLY A 617 14.50 -29.88 2.87
CA GLY A 617 15.89 -30.20 3.15
C GLY A 617 16.80 -28.97 3.13
N THR A 618 16.71 -28.11 2.11
CA THR A 618 17.41 -26.81 2.08
C THR A 618 17.05 -25.96 3.28
N SER A 619 15.75 -25.86 3.62
CA SER A 619 15.31 -25.15 4.82
C SER A 619 15.96 -25.69 6.09
N TYR A 620 15.98 -27.02 6.28
CA TYR A 620 16.63 -27.65 7.44
C TYR A 620 18.14 -27.38 7.50
N ILE A 621 18.86 -27.48 6.38
CA ILE A 621 20.30 -27.21 6.30
C ILE A 621 20.57 -25.73 6.63
N MET A 622 19.81 -24.82 6.02
CA MET A 622 19.91 -23.38 6.26
C MET A 622 19.59 -23.00 7.71
N GLN A 623 18.60 -23.61 8.35
CA GLN A 623 18.34 -23.40 9.79
C GLN A 623 19.58 -23.73 10.63
N LYS A 624 20.26 -24.87 10.37
CA LYS A 624 21.44 -25.27 11.15
C LYS A 624 22.64 -24.36 10.90
N MET A 625 22.80 -23.84 9.69
CA MET A 625 23.85 -22.85 9.37
C MET A 625 23.54 -21.47 9.98
N LEU A 626 22.29 -21.00 9.89
CA LEU A 626 21.85 -19.71 10.47
C LEU A 626 21.79 -19.73 12.01
N HIS A 627 21.61 -20.89 12.64
CA HIS A 627 21.76 -21.04 14.09
C HIS A 627 23.22 -20.82 14.54
N GLN A 628 24.23 -21.11 13.70
CA GLN A 628 25.62 -20.78 14.02
C GLN A 628 25.87 -19.26 14.03
N VAL A 629 25.13 -18.46 13.24
CA VAL A 629 25.20 -16.99 13.30
C VAL A 629 24.85 -16.49 14.70
N VAL A 630 23.80 -17.07 15.30
CA VAL A 630 23.28 -16.72 16.63
C VAL A 630 24.14 -17.29 17.77
N THR A 631 24.76 -18.46 17.60
CA THR A 631 25.51 -19.11 18.69
C THR A 631 27.02 -18.85 18.69
N LYS A 632 27.62 -18.52 17.54
CA LYS A 632 29.09 -18.36 17.36
C LYS A 632 29.50 -17.29 16.33
N GLY A 633 28.53 -16.67 15.68
CA GLY A 633 28.72 -15.79 14.53
C GLY A 633 28.44 -14.33 14.86
N THR A 634 27.98 -13.57 13.87
CA THR A 634 27.77 -12.12 13.98
C THR A 634 26.64 -11.67 14.90
N ALA A 635 25.93 -12.59 15.56
CA ALA A 635 24.84 -12.29 16.49
C ALA A 635 24.98 -13.01 17.85
N SER A 636 26.21 -13.42 18.23
CA SER A 636 26.45 -14.18 19.47
C SER A 636 26.18 -13.41 20.77
N SER A 637 26.14 -12.07 20.74
CA SER A 637 25.73 -11.25 21.88
C SER A 637 24.30 -11.60 22.37
N LEU A 638 23.40 -11.97 21.46
CA LEU A 638 22.02 -12.35 21.78
C LEU A 638 21.93 -13.49 22.81
N THR A 639 22.87 -14.43 22.85
CA THR A 639 22.75 -15.59 23.76
C THR A 639 22.89 -15.21 25.24
N GLY A 640 23.41 -14.03 25.56
CA GLY A 640 23.43 -13.48 26.92
C GLY A 640 22.21 -12.61 27.27
N THR A 641 21.44 -12.16 26.27
CA THR A 641 20.37 -11.14 26.43
C THR A 641 18.96 -11.72 26.31
N LEU A 642 18.80 -12.90 25.71
CA LEU A 642 17.47 -13.50 25.46
C LEU A 642 16.89 -14.22 26.68
N LYS A 643 15.64 -13.90 27.02
CA LYS A 643 14.85 -14.49 28.12
C LYS A 643 14.14 -15.79 27.75
N PHE A 644 14.41 -16.34 26.57
CA PHE A 644 13.75 -17.54 26.04
C PHE A 644 14.73 -18.51 25.37
N ASN A 645 14.31 -19.76 25.19
CA ASN A 645 15.16 -20.82 24.69
C ASN A 645 15.54 -20.61 23.21
N TYR A 646 16.77 -20.13 22.97
CA TYR A 646 17.29 -19.84 21.63
C TYR A 646 17.76 -21.09 20.83
N LYS A 647 17.57 -22.32 21.32
CA LYS A 647 17.93 -23.59 20.63
C LYS A 647 17.36 -23.70 19.21
N ASN A 648 16.20 -23.08 18.96
CA ASN A 648 15.57 -23.01 17.64
C ASN A 648 15.47 -21.56 17.10
N LEU A 649 16.29 -20.63 17.62
CA LEU A 649 16.46 -19.30 17.01
C LEU A 649 17.51 -19.38 15.91
N ILE A 650 17.15 -18.91 14.72
CA ILE A 650 18.05 -18.69 13.58
C ILE A 650 18.07 -17.20 13.28
N GLY A 651 19.17 -16.68 12.73
CA GLY A 651 19.24 -15.25 12.41
C GLY A 651 20.32 -14.85 11.43
N LYS A 652 20.25 -13.62 10.93
CA LYS A 652 21.29 -13.02 10.10
C LYS A 652 21.33 -11.50 10.27
N THR A 653 22.52 -10.98 10.60
CA THR A 653 22.82 -9.54 10.54
C THR A 653 22.97 -9.06 9.09
N GLY A 654 22.61 -7.82 8.83
CA GLY A 654 22.95 -7.09 7.61
C GLY A 654 23.57 -5.74 7.95
N THR A 655 24.52 -5.35 7.13
CA THR A 655 25.25 -4.08 7.20
C THR A 655 25.48 -3.69 5.75
N SER A 656 24.95 -2.54 5.31
CA SER A 656 25.33 -1.95 4.03
C SER A 656 26.62 -1.12 4.20
N ASN A 657 27.21 -0.64 3.09
CA ASN A 657 28.46 0.13 3.15
C ASN A 657 28.33 1.34 4.07
N ASP A 658 29.45 1.67 4.73
CA ASP A 658 29.59 2.80 5.65
C ASP A 658 28.56 2.84 6.79
N TYR A 659 27.97 1.70 7.18
CA TYR A 659 26.93 1.61 8.22
C TYR A 659 25.66 2.45 7.90
N ARG A 660 25.32 2.63 6.61
CA ARG A 660 24.10 3.36 6.19
C ARG A 660 22.80 2.66 6.62
N ASP A 661 22.76 1.34 6.47
CA ASP A 661 21.62 0.47 6.80
C ASP A 661 22.10 -0.72 7.64
N ILE A 662 21.47 -0.89 8.80
CA ILE A 662 21.80 -1.96 9.74
C ILE A 662 20.56 -2.82 9.97
N TRP A 663 20.73 -4.14 9.87
CA TRP A 663 19.64 -5.12 9.88
C TRP A 663 19.92 -6.25 10.86
N PHE A 664 18.86 -6.76 11.48
CA PHE A 664 18.84 -8.15 11.94
C PHE A 664 17.50 -8.80 11.62
N ASN A 665 17.58 -9.93 10.91
CA ASN A 665 16.46 -10.85 10.70
C ASN A 665 16.65 -12.02 11.66
N GLY A 666 15.71 -12.24 12.58
CA GLY A 666 15.72 -13.36 13.52
C GLY A 666 14.40 -14.12 13.47
N SER A 667 14.45 -15.45 13.55
CA SER A 667 13.27 -16.30 13.38
C SER A 667 13.32 -17.53 14.30
N THR A 668 12.18 -17.83 14.91
CA THR A 668 11.89 -19.09 15.62
C THR A 668 10.83 -19.86 14.80
N PRO A 669 10.45 -21.11 15.13
CA PRO A 669 9.53 -21.87 14.29
C PRO A 669 8.20 -21.15 13.98
N GLY A 670 7.65 -20.39 14.93
CA GLY A 670 6.38 -19.70 14.76
C GLY A 670 6.45 -18.32 14.08
N ILE A 671 7.43 -17.47 14.41
CA ILE A 671 7.52 -16.09 13.90
C ILE A 671 8.90 -15.70 13.40
N THR A 672 8.93 -14.71 12.51
CA THR A 672 10.11 -13.94 12.11
C THR A 672 9.94 -12.50 12.56
N ILE A 673 11.00 -11.94 13.17
CA ILE A 673 11.12 -10.53 13.53
C ILE A 673 12.28 -9.96 12.71
N SER A 674 12.02 -8.91 11.94
CA SER A 674 13.06 -8.11 11.27
C SER A 674 13.11 -6.71 11.86
N SER A 675 14.31 -6.15 12.02
CA SER A 675 14.57 -4.79 12.50
C SER A 675 15.64 -4.12 11.64
N TRP A 676 15.35 -2.93 11.12
CA TRP A 676 16.24 -2.03 10.39
C TRP A 676 16.51 -0.75 11.20
N MET A 677 17.72 -0.21 11.09
CA MET A 677 18.10 1.13 11.57
C MET A 677 18.90 1.88 10.50
N GLY A 678 18.72 3.19 10.42
CA GLY A 678 19.45 4.11 9.53
C GLY A 678 18.86 5.53 9.54
N TYR A 679 19.50 6.46 8.83
CA TYR A 679 18.98 7.81 8.59
C TYR A 679 18.14 7.85 7.30
N ASP A 680 17.18 8.78 7.20
CA ASP A 680 16.44 9.02 5.95
C ASP A 680 17.27 9.73 4.87
N ASN A 681 18.26 10.53 5.25
CA ASN A 681 19.04 11.39 4.36
C ASN A 681 18.13 12.26 3.48
N PHE A 682 17.05 12.78 4.09
CA PHE A 682 15.92 13.43 3.42
C PHE A 682 16.37 14.69 2.65
N TYR A 683 17.35 15.42 3.17
CA TYR A 683 17.88 16.63 2.55
C TYR A 683 19.03 16.36 1.56
N GLY A 684 19.26 15.10 1.17
CA GLY A 684 20.31 14.70 0.23
C GLY A 684 21.67 14.43 0.90
N HIS A 685 21.68 14.26 2.22
CA HIS A 685 22.88 13.96 3.00
C HIS A 685 23.42 12.54 2.74
N SER A 686 24.55 12.22 3.37
CA SER A 686 25.09 10.86 3.45
C SER A 686 25.55 10.57 4.88
N TYR A 687 24.62 10.71 5.81
CA TYR A 687 24.76 10.31 7.19
C TYR A 687 24.81 8.78 7.32
N ASN A 688 25.77 8.38 8.15
CA ASN A 688 26.19 7.01 8.42
C ASN A 688 26.04 6.76 9.92
N LEU A 689 25.64 5.56 10.33
CA LEU A 689 25.54 5.21 11.74
C LEU A 689 26.92 5.00 12.36
N ASP A 690 26.97 5.07 13.70
CA ASP A 690 28.17 4.77 14.47
C ASP A 690 28.57 3.28 14.31
N SER A 691 29.85 2.94 14.41
CA SER A 691 30.37 1.60 14.08
C SER A 691 29.88 0.47 15.00
N ASN A 692 29.34 0.80 16.18
CA ASN A 692 28.69 -0.14 17.10
C ASN A 692 27.20 -0.40 16.79
N SER A 693 26.62 0.29 15.81
CA SER A 693 25.18 0.25 15.46
C SER A 693 24.62 -1.15 15.19
N SER A 694 25.45 -2.10 14.72
CA SER A 694 25.05 -3.51 14.58
C SER A 694 24.67 -4.14 15.92
N GLU A 695 25.43 -3.86 16.98
CA GLU A 695 25.13 -4.32 18.34
C GLU A 695 23.94 -3.54 18.94
N THR A 696 23.78 -2.26 18.61
CA THR A 696 22.60 -1.47 18.98
C THR A 696 21.31 -2.08 18.40
N ASN A 697 21.30 -2.48 17.13
CA ASN A 697 20.14 -3.13 16.52
C ASN A 697 19.91 -4.55 17.05
N LEU A 698 20.97 -5.32 17.37
CA LEU A 698 20.85 -6.62 18.04
C LEU A 698 20.19 -6.49 19.42
N ASN A 699 20.57 -5.48 20.21
CA ASN A 699 19.95 -5.24 21.52
C ASN A 699 18.51 -4.71 21.40
N LEU A 700 18.21 -3.83 20.44
CA LEU A 700 16.83 -3.45 20.11
C LEU A 700 15.98 -4.68 19.76
N TRP A 701 16.49 -5.54 18.87
CA TRP A 701 15.80 -6.76 18.47
C TRP A 701 15.59 -7.72 19.65
N ALA A 702 16.59 -7.90 20.51
CA ALA A 702 16.48 -8.70 21.72
C ALA A 702 15.42 -8.15 22.68
N ASN A 703 15.38 -6.82 22.88
CA ASN A 703 14.39 -6.16 23.72
C ASN A 703 12.96 -6.31 23.15
N ILE A 704 12.79 -6.22 21.83
CA ILE A 704 11.52 -6.49 21.14
C ILE A 704 11.14 -7.96 21.33
N ALA A 705 12.02 -8.90 21.01
CA ALA A 705 11.75 -10.34 21.08
C ALA A 705 11.43 -10.80 22.52
N ASN A 706 12.18 -10.33 23.51
CA ASN A 706 11.92 -10.59 24.93
C ASN A 706 10.55 -10.08 25.38
N ALA A 707 10.22 -8.82 25.08
CA ALA A 707 8.95 -8.24 25.50
C ALA A 707 7.74 -8.85 24.76
N LEU A 708 7.91 -9.27 23.50
CA LEU A 708 6.88 -10.04 22.78
C LEU A 708 6.71 -11.46 23.32
N TYR A 709 7.79 -12.09 23.82
CA TYR A 709 7.73 -13.40 24.48
C TYR A 709 7.07 -13.31 25.86
N GLU A 710 7.30 -12.24 26.61
CA GLU A 710 6.57 -11.93 27.86
C GLU A 710 5.07 -11.69 27.63
N GLU A 711 4.71 -11.07 26.51
CA GLU A 711 3.31 -10.76 26.13
C GLU A 711 2.56 -11.99 25.55
N ASP A 712 3.22 -12.83 24.75
CA ASP A 712 2.68 -14.12 24.29
C ASP A 712 3.79 -15.11 23.89
N PRO A 713 4.15 -16.09 24.75
CA PRO A 713 5.12 -17.14 24.42
C PRO A 713 4.71 -18.02 23.23
N SER A 714 3.41 -18.17 22.97
CA SER A 714 2.89 -19.18 22.02
C SER A 714 3.23 -18.89 20.57
N ILE A 715 3.37 -17.61 20.20
CA ILE A 715 3.70 -17.21 18.81
C ILE A 715 5.11 -17.67 18.42
N PHE A 716 6.02 -17.87 19.36
CA PHE A 716 7.40 -18.26 19.08
C PHE A 716 7.53 -19.74 18.70
N LYS A 717 6.62 -20.60 19.19
CA LYS A 717 6.62 -22.06 18.97
C LYS A 717 8.00 -22.71 19.20
N LEU A 718 8.65 -22.36 20.31
CA LEU A 718 10.06 -22.74 20.57
C LEU A 718 10.31 -24.26 20.59
N ASN A 719 9.28 -25.05 20.85
CA ASN A 719 9.35 -26.51 20.92
C ASN A 719 9.14 -27.20 19.55
N ASP A 720 8.66 -26.48 18.53
CA ASP A 720 8.33 -27.01 17.19
C ASP A 720 9.61 -27.18 16.34
N ALA A 721 10.59 -27.89 16.89
CA ALA A 721 11.88 -28.14 16.26
C ALA A 721 11.69 -29.04 15.02
N PRO A 722 11.97 -28.55 13.79
CA PRO A 722 11.81 -29.37 12.60
C PRO A 722 12.74 -30.59 12.64
N SER A 723 12.15 -31.76 12.40
CA SER A 723 12.88 -33.03 12.30
C SER A 723 13.80 -33.04 11.08
N PRO A 724 14.92 -33.80 11.08
CA PRO A 724 15.77 -33.94 9.90
C PRO A 724 14.97 -34.62 8.76
N PRO A 725 14.79 -33.97 7.59
CA PRO A 725 14.09 -34.60 6.47
C PRO A 725 14.89 -35.76 5.88
N SER A 726 14.20 -36.78 5.37
CA SER A 726 14.83 -37.93 4.68
C SER A 726 15.66 -37.54 3.45
N SER A 727 15.43 -36.35 2.88
CA SER A 727 16.21 -35.79 1.78
C SER A 727 17.55 -35.16 2.21
N VAL A 728 17.90 -35.15 3.50
CA VAL A 728 19.14 -34.55 4.03
C VAL A 728 20.13 -35.62 4.45
N TYR A 729 21.22 -35.74 3.69
CA TYR A 729 22.35 -36.59 4.02
C TYR A 729 23.15 -36.01 5.20
N LYS A 730 23.72 -36.90 6.02
CA LYS A 730 24.58 -36.57 7.17
C LYS A 730 25.94 -37.23 6.99
N ASN A 731 26.85 -36.56 6.27
CA ASN A 731 28.11 -37.15 5.82
C ASN A 731 29.29 -36.84 6.75
N ARG A 732 30.22 -37.79 6.93
CA ARG A 732 31.45 -37.64 7.74
C ARG A 732 32.64 -37.19 6.88
N VAL A 733 32.67 -35.89 6.56
CA VAL A 733 33.67 -35.26 5.67
C VAL A 733 34.88 -34.72 6.42
N LEU A 734 35.99 -34.44 5.74
CA LEU A 734 37.14 -33.71 6.31
C LEU A 734 36.78 -32.25 6.58
N ALA A 735 37.21 -31.73 7.74
CA ALA A 735 36.92 -30.34 8.14
C ALA A 735 37.73 -29.29 7.36
N ARG A 736 38.81 -29.67 6.67
CA ARG A 736 39.63 -28.77 5.84
C ARG A 736 39.11 -28.61 4.40
N THR A 737 38.43 -29.61 3.84
CA THR A 737 38.05 -29.65 2.41
C THR A 737 36.55 -29.78 2.16
N GLY A 738 35.77 -30.32 3.11
CA GLY A 738 34.37 -30.66 2.90
C GLY A 738 34.12 -31.95 2.10
N THR A 739 35.18 -32.65 1.68
CA THR A 739 35.12 -33.91 0.92
C THR A 739 35.22 -35.13 1.84
N LEU A 740 34.92 -36.31 1.31
CA LEU A 740 35.43 -37.56 1.87
C LEU A 740 36.98 -37.57 1.86
N PRO A 741 37.64 -38.33 2.76
CA PRO A 741 39.08 -38.57 2.69
C PRO A 741 39.47 -39.42 1.48
N GLY A 742 40.74 -39.35 1.08
CA GLY A 742 41.30 -40.16 0.00
C GLY A 742 42.53 -39.51 -0.65
N THR A 743 43.28 -40.28 -1.42
CA THR A 743 44.44 -39.79 -2.18
C THR A 743 44.00 -39.01 -3.42
N VAL A 744 44.69 -37.92 -3.72
CA VAL A 744 44.48 -37.10 -4.93
C VAL A 744 45.84 -36.81 -5.58
N SER A 745 45.87 -36.72 -6.92
CA SER A 745 47.05 -36.19 -7.60
C SER A 745 46.99 -34.67 -7.69
N TYR A 746 48.05 -33.98 -7.27
CA TYR A 746 48.21 -32.52 -7.37
C TYR A 746 49.65 -32.18 -7.77
N ASP A 747 49.83 -31.37 -8.81
CA ASP A 747 51.13 -30.98 -9.41
C ASP A 747 52.07 -32.16 -9.78
N GLY A 748 51.52 -33.37 -9.92
CA GLY A 748 52.22 -34.62 -10.20
C GLY A 748 52.31 -35.57 -9.00
N ASP A 749 52.32 -35.03 -7.77
CA ASP A 749 52.43 -35.80 -6.54
C ASP A 749 51.09 -36.41 -6.07
N ASN A 750 51.16 -37.55 -5.38
CA ASN A 750 50.00 -38.24 -4.81
C ASN A 750 49.83 -37.91 -3.32
N ILE A 751 48.93 -36.98 -3.01
CA ILE A 751 48.73 -36.42 -1.67
C ILE A 751 47.54 -37.09 -0.99
N GLU A 752 47.71 -37.62 0.23
CA GLU A 752 46.61 -38.16 1.04
C GLU A 752 45.82 -37.05 1.74
N LEU A 753 44.58 -36.82 1.33
CA LEU A 753 43.66 -35.96 2.07
C LEU A 753 43.06 -36.75 3.26
N SER A 754 43.55 -36.46 4.47
CA SER A 754 43.13 -37.13 5.71
C SER A 754 42.93 -36.15 6.89
N GLY A 755 42.82 -36.66 8.12
CA GLY A 755 42.72 -35.85 9.34
C GLY A 755 41.30 -35.63 9.90
N LYS A 756 41.09 -34.51 10.60
CA LYS A 756 39.90 -34.24 11.44
C LYS A 756 38.60 -34.22 10.62
N LYS A 757 37.70 -35.18 10.89
CA LYS A 757 36.38 -35.28 10.25
C LYS A 757 35.29 -34.53 11.03
N THR A 758 34.45 -33.80 10.31
CA THR A 758 33.25 -33.06 10.76
C THR A 758 31.96 -33.75 10.25
N THR A 759 30.79 -33.12 10.45
CA THR A 759 29.50 -33.60 9.90
C THR A 759 28.95 -32.57 8.91
N ALA A 760 28.86 -32.96 7.64
CA ALA A 760 28.23 -32.19 6.58
C ALA A 760 26.73 -32.53 6.47
N LEU A 761 25.91 -31.50 6.22
CA LEU A 761 24.51 -31.64 5.84
C LEU A 761 24.36 -31.23 4.36
N SER A 762 23.71 -32.06 3.55
CA SER A 762 23.60 -31.86 2.10
C SER A 762 22.35 -32.51 1.49
N LEU A 763 21.93 -32.07 0.30
CA LEU A 763 20.89 -32.71 -0.52
C LEU A 763 21.42 -33.80 -1.47
N SER A 764 22.69 -34.16 -1.29
CA SER A 764 23.46 -35.13 -2.08
C SER A 764 24.42 -35.90 -1.16
N PRO A 765 24.90 -37.09 -1.56
CA PRO A 765 26.07 -37.73 -0.95
C PRO A 765 27.27 -36.79 -0.93
N ALA A 766 28.20 -36.97 0.02
CA ALA A 766 29.41 -36.15 0.04
C ALA A 766 30.32 -36.44 -1.18
N PRO A 767 30.96 -35.42 -1.76
CA PRO A 767 31.91 -35.63 -2.85
C PRO A 767 33.14 -36.42 -2.37
N ALA A 768 33.70 -37.21 -3.27
CA ALA A 768 34.99 -37.86 -3.08
C ALA A 768 36.13 -36.82 -2.90
N ALA A 769 37.28 -37.29 -2.42
CA ALA A 769 38.50 -36.50 -2.41
C ALA A 769 38.83 -36.00 -3.82
N THR A 770 39.11 -34.70 -3.97
CA THR A 770 39.45 -34.07 -5.26
C THR A 770 40.55 -33.03 -5.07
N ALA A 771 41.43 -32.93 -6.05
CA ALA A 771 42.56 -31.98 -6.06
C ALA A 771 42.11 -30.51 -5.97
N ARG A 772 40.94 -30.18 -6.52
CA ARG A 772 40.27 -28.87 -6.39
C ARG A 772 38.91 -29.03 -5.74
N PHE A 773 38.94 -29.18 -4.42
CA PHE A 773 37.79 -29.49 -3.57
C PHE A 773 36.88 -28.28 -3.22
N GLY A 774 37.38 -27.05 -3.39
CA GLY A 774 36.72 -25.82 -2.96
C GLY A 774 36.10 -25.01 -4.10
N ILE A 775 35.12 -24.17 -3.77
CA ILE A 775 34.52 -23.20 -4.71
C ILE A 775 35.32 -21.90 -4.67
N GLY A 776 35.85 -21.51 -5.82
CA GLY A 776 36.84 -20.44 -5.96
C GLY A 776 38.26 -20.89 -5.61
N GLY A 777 39.19 -19.94 -5.60
CA GLY A 777 40.62 -20.19 -5.36
C GLY A 777 41.38 -20.50 -6.65
N SER A 778 42.48 -19.81 -6.87
CA SER A 778 43.39 -19.99 -8.00
C SER A 778 44.43 -21.09 -7.72
N THR A 779 45.22 -21.47 -8.73
CA THR A 779 46.33 -22.42 -8.56
C THR A 779 47.29 -21.99 -7.43
N LYS A 780 47.57 -20.68 -7.29
CA LYS A 780 48.39 -20.11 -6.21
C LYS A 780 47.82 -20.42 -4.81
N ASP A 781 46.50 -20.35 -4.68
CA ASP A 781 45.80 -20.53 -3.40
C ASP A 781 45.67 -22.01 -3.03
N TYR A 782 45.55 -22.89 -4.03
CA TYR A 782 45.66 -24.34 -3.85
C TYR A 782 47.10 -24.78 -3.52
N ASN A 783 48.13 -24.24 -4.18
CA ASN A 783 49.53 -24.48 -3.79
C ASN A 783 49.77 -24.07 -2.33
N LEU A 784 49.29 -22.88 -1.92
CA LEU A 784 49.36 -22.41 -0.54
C LEU A 784 48.66 -23.36 0.46
N PHE A 785 47.55 -24.00 0.08
CA PHE A 785 46.88 -25.04 0.88
C PHE A 785 47.71 -26.32 0.98
N TYR A 786 48.24 -26.83 -0.14
CA TYR A 786 48.98 -28.09 -0.18
C TYR A 786 50.35 -27.98 0.50
N ASP A 787 51.07 -26.88 0.28
CA ASP A 787 52.30 -26.54 1.01
C ASP A 787 52.07 -26.55 2.53
N TYR A 788 50.94 -25.99 2.99
CA TYR A 788 50.56 -25.97 4.41
C TYR A 788 50.14 -27.35 4.93
N LEU A 789 49.54 -28.20 4.09
CA LEU A 789 49.18 -29.57 4.44
C LEU A 789 50.43 -30.45 4.64
N GLU A 790 51.47 -30.22 3.85
CA GLU A 790 52.81 -30.85 3.97
C GLU A 790 53.67 -30.25 5.10
N GLY A 791 53.16 -29.25 5.82
CA GLY A 791 53.84 -28.64 6.97
C GLY A 791 54.87 -27.56 6.61
N LYS A 792 54.93 -27.10 5.36
CA LYS A 792 55.80 -25.96 4.97
C LYS A 792 55.27 -24.68 5.62
N ASN A 793 56.18 -23.90 6.21
CA ASN A 793 55.82 -22.62 6.85
C ASN A 793 55.50 -21.57 5.78
N ASN A 794 54.22 -21.28 5.58
CA ASN A 794 53.71 -20.32 4.61
C ASN A 794 52.64 -19.39 5.23
N ASP A 795 51.91 -18.63 4.42
CA ASP A 795 50.90 -17.65 4.89
C ASP A 795 49.46 -18.18 4.92
N TYR A 796 49.24 -19.49 4.77
CA TYR A 796 47.89 -20.08 4.81
C TYR A 796 47.21 -19.83 6.16
N GLY A 797 46.02 -19.21 6.13
CA GLY A 797 45.25 -18.87 7.33
C GLY A 797 45.79 -17.69 8.14
N LYS A 798 46.79 -16.95 7.63
CA LYS A 798 47.20 -15.67 8.23
C LYS A 798 46.32 -14.55 7.69
N VAL A 799 45.53 -13.92 8.57
CA VAL A 799 44.63 -12.82 8.20
C VAL A 799 45.43 -11.64 7.63
N LEU A 800 45.11 -11.27 6.40
CA LEU A 800 45.66 -10.13 5.68
C LEU A 800 44.79 -8.89 5.93
N ILE A 801 45.41 -7.71 6.06
CA ILE A 801 44.71 -6.44 6.35
C ILE A 801 45.06 -5.38 5.30
N TYR A 802 44.05 -4.94 4.56
CA TYR A 802 44.17 -3.96 3.48
C TYR A 802 43.90 -2.54 3.98
N THR A 803 44.81 -2.00 4.81
CA THR A 803 44.80 -0.55 5.10
C THR A 803 45.50 0.21 3.98
N GLY A 804 44.94 1.36 3.58
CA GLY A 804 45.58 2.28 2.62
C GLY A 804 46.92 2.87 3.08
N LYS A 805 47.37 2.58 4.30
CA LYS A 805 48.68 2.98 4.85
C LYS A 805 49.69 1.82 4.95
N THR A 806 49.27 0.56 4.75
CA THR A 806 50.16 -0.62 4.85
C THR A 806 50.64 -1.14 3.48
N ILE A 807 50.69 -0.27 2.47
CA ILE A 807 51.37 -0.56 1.17
C ILE A 807 52.85 -0.12 1.27
N SER A 808 53.49 -0.38 2.41
CA SER A 808 54.90 -0.08 2.61
C SER A 808 55.74 -1.26 2.10
N LYS A 809 56.55 -1.01 1.07
CA LYS A 809 57.54 -1.93 0.49
C LYS A 809 57.01 -3.24 -0.13
N LYS A 810 56.24 -3.14 -1.22
CA LYS A 810 56.46 -3.98 -2.42
C LYS A 810 55.88 -3.33 -3.68
N LYS A 811 56.60 -3.43 -4.81
CA LYS A 811 56.09 -3.02 -6.12
C LYS A 811 54.95 -3.97 -6.55
N ASN A 812 53.98 -3.42 -7.28
CA ASN A 812 52.92 -4.14 -7.99
C ASN A 812 51.85 -4.85 -7.13
N ILE A 813 50.86 -4.07 -6.66
CA ILE A 813 49.61 -4.54 -6.03
C ILE A 813 48.91 -5.65 -6.84
N ASN A 814 49.03 -5.64 -8.17
CA ASN A 814 48.38 -6.62 -9.04
C ASN A 814 48.94 -8.04 -8.91
N SER A 815 50.09 -8.24 -8.26
CA SER A 815 50.65 -9.58 -7.98
C SER A 815 50.08 -10.25 -6.71
N LEU A 816 49.41 -9.47 -5.85
CA LEU A 816 48.78 -9.98 -4.64
C LEU A 816 47.47 -10.71 -4.97
N PHE A 817 46.64 -10.10 -5.83
CA PHE A 817 45.32 -10.59 -6.19
C PHE A 817 45.35 -11.61 -7.34
N ALA A 818 44.72 -12.76 -7.16
CA ALA A 818 44.47 -13.71 -8.23
C ALA A 818 43.25 -13.29 -9.08
N VAL A 819 43.28 -13.62 -10.38
CA VAL A 819 42.12 -13.47 -11.28
C VAL A 819 41.24 -14.72 -11.15
N ALA A 820 39.94 -14.52 -10.90
CA ALA A 820 39.03 -15.61 -10.54
C ALA A 820 38.88 -16.72 -11.61
N ASP A 821 38.92 -16.37 -12.89
CA ASP A 821 38.50 -17.26 -13.99
C ASP A 821 39.65 -18.00 -14.70
N GLY A 822 40.90 -17.80 -14.27
CA GLY A 822 42.07 -18.55 -14.77
C GLY A 822 42.49 -18.29 -16.23
N SER A 823 41.78 -17.45 -16.97
CA SER A 823 42.18 -16.99 -18.30
C SER A 823 43.55 -16.29 -18.27
N THR A 824 44.41 -16.56 -19.25
CA THR A 824 45.64 -15.78 -19.45
C THR A 824 45.29 -14.31 -19.74
N SER A 825 46.25 -13.41 -19.58
CA SER A 825 46.06 -11.95 -19.68
C SER A 825 45.74 -11.42 -21.08
N GLU A 826 45.45 -12.31 -22.04
CA GLU A 826 45.17 -11.98 -23.44
C GLU A 826 43.70 -12.19 -23.80
N ASP A 827 43.06 -13.27 -23.36
CA ASP A 827 41.61 -13.46 -23.54
C ASP A 827 40.80 -12.34 -22.87
N ALA A 828 41.30 -11.84 -21.73
CA ALA A 828 40.76 -10.68 -21.04
C ALA A 828 40.73 -9.40 -21.92
N LYS A 829 41.57 -9.29 -22.96
CA LYS A 829 41.56 -8.14 -23.89
C LYS A 829 40.39 -8.23 -24.88
N ASN A 830 40.06 -9.44 -25.35
CA ASN A 830 39.09 -9.65 -26.44
C ASN A 830 37.64 -9.30 -26.04
N TYR A 831 37.29 -9.35 -24.75
CA TYR A 831 35.96 -8.95 -24.27
C TYR A 831 35.75 -7.42 -24.23
N TYR A 832 36.80 -6.60 -24.33
CA TYR A 832 36.71 -5.13 -24.34
C TYR A 832 36.81 -4.50 -25.75
N GLY A 833 36.83 -5.32 -26.81
CA GLY A 833 37.08 -4.85 -28.19
C GLY A 833 35.91 -4.15 -28.90
N LYS A 834 34.69 -4.14 -28.34
CA LYS A 834 33.50 -3.54 -28.98
C LYS A 834 32.54 -2.89 -27.97
N ASN A 835 32.80 -1.63 -27.64
CA ASN A 835 31.83 -0.56 -27.31
C ASN A 835 32.57 0.71 -26.85
N HIS A 836 33.52 1.18 -27.65
CA HIS A 836 34.28 2.40 -27.37
C HIS A 836 34.15 3.42 -28.51
N GLU A 837 33.05 4.17 -28.48
CA GLU A 837 32.99 5.50 -29.08
C GLU A 837 31.93 6.35 -28.36
N VAL A 838 32.01 7.67 -28.55
CA VAL A 838 31.23 8.71 -27.85
C VAL A 838 31.67 9.00 -26.39
N TYR A 839 31.79 10.30 -26.09
CA TYR A 839 32.26 10.94 -24.85
C TYR A 839 33.68 10.66 -24.36
N ARG A 840 34.60 11.54 -24.81
CA ARG A 840 35.84 11.87 -24.11
C ARG A 840 36.17 13.36 -24.28
N GLU A 841 35.77 14.20 -23.32
CA GLU A 841 36.32 15.56 -23.22
C GLU A 841 36.30 16.09 -21.77
N SER A 842 37.33 16.87 -21.43
CA SER A 842 37.53 17.64 -20.17
C SER A 842 37.18 16.98 -18.82
N ASN A 843 38.20 16.43 -18.15
CA ASN A 843 38.19 16.32 -16.68
C ASN A 843 38.28 17.72 -16.04
N ASN A 844 37.41 18.04 -15.07
CA ASN A 844 37.79 18.74 -13.83
C ASN A 844 36.60 18.90 -12.85
N ASN A 845 36.25 17.82 -12.15
CA ASN A 845 35.77 17.90 -10.76
C ASN A 845 35.77 16.52 -10.08
N SER A 846 35.90 16.49 -8.76
CA SER A 846 35.92 15.26 -7.96
C SER A 846 34.51 14.67 -7.78
N SER A 847 34.07 13.90 -8.77
CA SER A 847 32.80 13.17 -8.71
C SER A 847 32.88 11.96 -7.77
N SER A 848 32.52 12.18 -6.50
CA SER A 848 31.99 11.09 -5.70
C SER A 848 30.71 10.56 -6.37
N SER A 849 30.53 9.23 -6.37
CA SER A 849 29.35 8.60 -6.95
C SER A 849 28.13 8.89 -6.08
N THR A 850 27.50 10.02 -6.33
CA THR A 850 26.23 10.42 -5.70
C THR A 850 25.13 9.48 -6.19
N ASN A 851 24.91 8.40 -5.43
CA ASN A 851 23.66 7.66 -5.48
C ASN A 851 22.53 8.67 -5.28
N ARG A 852 21.82 8.99 -6.37
CA ARG A 852 20.58 9.75 -6.29
C ARG A 852 19.56 8.82 -5.65
N ASN A 853 19.48 8.86 -4.32
CA ASN A 853 18.28 8.44 -3.61
C ASN A 853 17.11 9.16 -4.29
N VAL A 854 16.29 8.41 -5.03
CA VAL A 854 14.98 8.90 -5.46
C VAL A 854 14.10 8.84 -4.21
N GLY A 855 14.32 9.79 -3.30
CA GLY A 855 13.38 10.10 -2.24
C GLY A 855 12.01 10.34 -2.88
N ALA A 856 10.95 9.84 -2.24
CA ALA A 856 9.65 9.66 -2.85
C ALA A 856 8.91 10.99 -3.14
N ASN A 857 9.38 11.72 -4.13
CA ASN A 857 8.68 12.81 -4.81
C ASN A 857 7.60 12.24 -5.75
N ASP A 858 6.71 11.43 -5.20
CA ASP A 858 5.37 11.25 -5.74
C ASP A 858 4.43 12.24 -5.03
N GLN A 859 3.53 12.89 -5.77
CA GLN A 859 2.71 13.98 -5.23
C GLN A 859 1.49 13.47 -4.45
N GLN A 860 1.75 12.76 -3.34
CA GLN A 860 0.69 12.28 -2.43
C GLN A 860 0.84 12.73 -0.96
N ALA A 861 1.91 13.46 -0.60
CA ALA A 861 2.23 13.82 0.79
C ALA A 861 1.94 15.29 1.20
N ARG A 862 1.49 16.18 0.30
CA ARG A 862 1.03 17.55 0.64
C ARG A 862 -0.22 17.94 -0.16
N SER A 863 -1.16 18.62 0.52
CA SER A 863 -2.45 19.12 0.01
C SER A 863 -3.65 18.14 -0.06
N THR A 864 -4.29 17.91 1.08
CA THR A 864 -5.78 17.81 1.12
C THR A 864 -6.38 19.23 1.20
N GLY A 865 -6.02 20.08 0.23
CA GLY A 865 -6.53 21.45 0.09
C GLY A 865 -7.82 21.48 -0.74
N GLN A 866 -8.71 22.43 -0.43
CA GLN A 866 -10.02 22.52 -1.08
C GLN A 866 -9.91 23.18 -2.47
N GLY A 867 -9.87 22.38 -3.53
CA GLY A 867 -9.94 22.84 -4.92
C GLY A 867 -11.38 22.82 -5.47
N GLY A 868 -11.93 23.98 -5.84
CA GLY A 868 -13.21 24.06 -6.55
C GLY A 868 -13.01 23.90 -8.06
N ASN A 869 -13.72 22.97 -8.69
CA ASN A 869 -13.59 22.72 -10.12
C ASN A 869 -14.39 23.76 -10.93
N ASN A 870 -13.70 24.63 -11.67
CA ASN A 870 -14.30 25.73 -12.43
C ASN A 870 -13.88 25.61 -13.91
N ASN A 871 -14.61 24.81 -14.68
CA ASN A 871 -14.41 24.71 -16.12
C ASN A 871 -15.01 25.95 -16.81
N GLY A 872 -14.15 26.78 -17.41
CA GLY A 872 -14.55 27.95 -18.20
C GLY A 872 -13.80 27.97 -19.52
N SER A 873 -14.48 27.60 -20.60
CA SER A 873 -13.92 27.66 -21.95
C SER A 873 -14.01 29.08 -22.52
N SER A 874 -12.87 29.65 -22.94
CA SER A 874 -12.85 30.80 -23.83
C SER A 874 -11.68 30.72 -24.81
N SER A 875 -11.98 31.00 -26.08
CA SER A 875 -11.03 31.05 -27.18
C SER A 875 -10.67 32.50 -27.50
N SER A 876 -9.40 32.81 -27.65
CA SER A 876 -8.95 34.02 -28.36
C SER A 876 -7.54 33.84 -28.95
N THR A 877 -7.25 34.64 -29.98
CA THR A 877 -6.14 34.45 -30.91
C THR A 877 -5.10 35.58 -30.77
N SER A 878 -3.86 35.33 -31.21
CA SER A 878 -2.84 36.36 -31.51
C SER A 878 -2.15 36.99 -30.26
N THR A 879 -0.93 37.55 -30.30
CA THR A 879 -0.02 37.90 -31.43
C THR A 879 1.46 37.76 -31.03
N ARG A 880 2.37 37.58 -32.00
CA ARG A 880 3.83 37.80 -31.84
C ARG A 880 4.17 39.28 -31.62
N ARG A 881 5.26 39.59 -30.88
CA ARG A 881 6.33 40.53 -31.33
C ARG A 881 7.60 40.45 -30.44
N ASN A 882 8.72 40.95 -30.98
CA ASN A 882 10.10 40.84 -30.47
C ASN A 882 10.63 42.19 -29.92
N ARG A 883 11.88 42.15 -29.41
CA ARG A 883 12.83 43.25 -29.10
C ARG A 883 12.65 43.92 -27.71
N SER A 884 13.71 44.42 -27.05
CA SER A 884 15.15 44.50 -27.42
C SER A 884 16.08 44.52 -26.20
N SER A 885 17.39 44.37 -26.44
CA SER A 885 18.49 44.32 -25.45
C SER A 885 19.51 45.45 -25.62
N SER A 886 20.07 45.94 -24.52
CA SER A 886 21.28 46.81 -24.42
C SER A 886 21.76 46.80 -22.95
N THR A 887 22.87 46.16 -22.59
CA THR A 887 24.25 46.73 -22.42
C THR A 887 24.37 47.81 -21.32
N GLY A 888 25.32 47.73 -20.37
CA GLY A 888 26.35 46.69 -20.17
C GLY A 888 27.32 46.95 -18.98
N GLU A 889 28.41 46.18 -18.98
CA GLU A 889 29.79 46.48 -18.46
C GLU A 889 30.08 46.81 -16.97
N SER A 890 30.80 45.86 -16.32
CA SER A 890 32.00 46.09 -15.46
C SER A 890 31.84 46.85 -14.10
N SER A 891 32.77 46.80 -13.13
CA SER A 891 34.07 46.11 -12.97
C SER A 891 34.26 45.59 -11.52
N SER A 892 35.48 45.21 -11.11
CA SER A 892 35.78 44.46 -9.86
C SER A 892 36.50 45.24 -8.75
N SER A 893 36.50 44.66 -7.52
CA SER A 893 37.42 44.93 -6.37
C SER A 893 37.26 46.28 -5.63
N ALA A 894 37.67 46.48 -4.36
CA ALA A 894 38.41 45.62 -3.42
C ALA A 894 38.07 45.89 -1.93
N GLU A 895 38.47 44.94 -1.06
CA GLU A 895 39.00 45.08 0.32
C GLU A 895 38.28 45.79 1.50
N SER A 896 38.71 45.33 2.67
CA SER A 896 38.22 45.46 4.06
C SER A 896 38.62 46.72 4.85
N SER A 897 37.89 47.00 5.94
CA SER A 897 38.50 47.27 7.27
C SER A 897 37.48 47.14 8.43
N ASN A 898 37.98 46.99 9.67
CA ASN A 898 37.18 46.87 10.92
C ASN A 898 36.90 48.24 11.57
N SER A 899 35.86 48.33 12.42
CA SER A 899 35.88 49.23 13.59
C SER A 899 34.99 48.78 14.77
N GLU A 900 35.57 48.91 15.96
CA GLU A 900 35.01 48.95 17.33
C GLU A 900 34.04 50.15 17.57
N SER A 901 33.33 50.37 18.69
CA SER A 901 33.05 49.68 19.99
C SER A 901 31.92 50.41 20.76
N ASN A 902 31.66 50.04 22.04
CA ASN A 902 30.86 50.74 23.08
C ASN A 902 29.31 50.61 22.98
N ASN A 903 28.47 50.69 24.03
CA ASN A 903 28.53 50.50 25.52
C ASN A 903 27.06 50.56 26.05
N ALA A 904 26.62 50.12 27.23
CA ALA A 904 27.07 49.24 28.33
C ALA A 904 25.77 48.79 29.09
N ALA A 905 25.60 48.45 30.39
CA ALA A 905 26.42 48.39 31.62
C ALA A 905 25.71 47.52 32.72
N ASN A 906 26.36 47.37 33.89
CA ASN A 906 25.83 47.12 35.26
C ASN A 906 24.93 45.89 35.58
N ASP A 907 25.49 44.95 36.38
CA ASP A 907 25.31 44.83 37.85
C ASP A 907 23.88 44.78 38.48
N VAL A 908 23.59 44.02 39.56
CA VAL A 908 24.38 43.06 40.38
C VAL A 908 23.41 42.17 41.20
N ASN A 909 23.73 40.90 41.46
CA ASN A 909 24.00 40.31 42.80
C ASN A 909 24.13 38.77 42.76
N SER A 910 24.61 38.16 43.84
CA SER A 910 25.21 36.82 43.89
C SER A 910 24.81 36.00 45.15
N ASN A 911 25.32 34.75 45.20
CA ASN A 911 25.48 33.89 46.38
C ASN A 911 24.19 33.16 46.90
N ILE A 912 24.25 31.93 47.45
CA ILE A 912 25.41 31.03 47.66
C ILE A 912 25.05 29.51 47.56
N SER A 913 26.07 28.67 47.72
CA SER A 913 26.10 27.19 47.79
C SER A 913 25.49 26.66 49.15
N SER A 914 25.39 25.38 49.52
CA SER A 914 26.23 24.18 49.26
C SER A 914 25.63 22.86 49.81
N ASN A 915 26.23 21.71 49.41
CA ASN A 915 26.31 20.38 50.09
C ASN A 915 25.01 19.57 50.35
N GLU A 916 24.86 18.26 50.05
CA GLU A 916 25.63 16.99 50.28
C GLU A 916 25.22 16.23 51.58
N GLY A 917 25.19 14.88 51.55
CA GLY A 917 25.37 14.06 52.78
C GLY A 917 24.36 12.95 53.20
N SER A 918 24.30 11.84 52.47
CA SER A 918 24.32 10.43 52.97
C SER A 918 23.66 9.95 54.31
N ALA A 919 22.59 9.12 54.16
CA ALA A 919 22.38 7.76 54.74
C ALA A 919 22.09 7.44 56.25
N ALA A 920 21.42 6.27 56.44
CA ALA A 920 21.04 5.53 57.69
C ALA A 920 19.99 6.24 58.60
N ASN A 921 19.10 5.58 59.37
CA ASN A 921 18.90 4.18 59.81
C ASN A 921 17.38 3.99 60.23
N THR A 922 16.74 2.89 60.69
CA THR A 922 17.05 1.48 61.10
C THR A 922 15.76 0.59 61.05
N ASN A 923 15.89 -0.74 61.25
CA ASN A 923 15.06 -1.77 61.96
C ASN A 923 13.70 -1.44 62.66
N THR A 924 12.78 -2.37 63.05
CA THR A 924 12.38 -3.79 62.72
C THR A 924 11.15 -4.17 63.58
N SER A 925 10.26 -5.09 63.15
CA SER A 925 9.27 -5.90 63.96
C SER A 925 8.25 -5.11 64.84
N SER A 926 7.09 -5.60 65.33
CA SER A 926 6.16 -6.75 65.12
C SER A 926 4.78 -6.30 65.69
N GLU A 927 3.74 -7.04 66.15
CA GLU A 927 3.38 -8.46 66.33
C GLU A 927 1.84 -8.60 66.58
N THR A 928 1.21 -9.77 66.32
CA THR A 928 -0.15 -10.21 66.82
C THR A 928 -1.40 -9.35 66.46
N THR A 929 -2.68 -9.79 66.55
CA THR A 929 -3.35 -11.07 66.94
C THR A 929 -4.70 -11.24 66.19
N GLU A 930 -5.19 -12.49 66.08
CA GLU A 930 -6.63 -12.93 65.96
C GLU A 930 -7.56 -12.37 64.84
N GLY A 931 -8.56 -13.12 64.33
CA GLY A 931 -8.91 -14.54 64.51
C GLY A 931 -10.30 -14.93 63.93
N SER A 932 -10.53 -16.24 63.73
CA SER A 932 -11.83 -16.94 63.53
C SER A 932 -12.42 -17.16 62.11
N THR A 933 -12.51 -18.47 61.73
CA THR A 933 -13.59 -19.26 61.06
C THR A 933 -14.35 -18.77 59.79
N ALA A 934 -14.85 -19.65 58.87
CA ALA A 934 -14.55 -21.07 58.56
C ALA A 934 -15.13 -21.56 57.19
N THR A 935 -14.47 -22.58 56.61
CA THR A 935 -14.99 -23.70 55.77
C THR A 935 -15.78 -23.50 54.45
N ASN A 936 -15.14 -23.97 53.37
CA ASN A 936 -15.54 -25.09 52.48
C ASN A 936 -16.12 -24.92 51.04
N ASN A 937 -15.68 -25.90 50.22
CA ASN A 937 -16.27 -26.50 49.01
C ASN A 937 -16.28 -25.75 47.66
N GLY A 938 -15.39 -26.19 46.77
CA GLY A 938 -15.74 -26.59 45.39
C GLY A 938 -15.53 -28.12 45.25
N PRO A 939 -15.26 -28.69 44.05
CA PRO A 939 -15.41 -28.15 42.70
C PRO A 939 -16.20 -29.10 41.77
N THR A 940 -16.32 -28.79 40.47
CA THR A 940 -16.44 -29.83 39.42
C THR A 940 -16.04 -29.29 38.04
N ALA A 941 -15.43 -30.15 37.22
CA ALA A 941 -15.12 -29.94 35.80
C ALA A 941 -15.88 -31.00 34.95
N PRO A 942 -15.72 -31.14 33.62
CA PRO A 942 -14.43 -31.38 32.94
C PRO A 942 -13.94 -30.21 32.05
#